data_AF-A0A927Y1H6-F1
#
_entry.id   AF-A0A927Y1H6-F1
#
_cell.length_a   1.000
_cell.length_b   1.000
_cell.length_c   1.000
_cell.angle_alpha   90.00
_cell.angle_beta   90.00
_cell.angle_gamma   90.00
#
_symmetry.space_group_name_H-M   'P 1'
#
loop_
_entity.id
_entity.type
_entity.pdbx_description
1 polymer ?
#
loop_
_entity_poly.entity_id
_entity_poly.type
_entity_poly.pdbx_seq_one_letter_code
_entity_poly.pdbx_strand_id
1 'polypeptide(L)'
;MLKYYSIISQISQKDKIRLLTDMSYLSSNEFHALGIPEINIADIGEYCTERFPSPISLSNSWDVELVNEVAYSIYNSIAQDGASLIRVPSPEIKVDRYAPALSEDPFLASAISREYVKAAQKASTSVALSIGASTPTEAKWLNDASNKEFIQEYVFDPYRNVINDTDCRAIFVESDFLSSHQKNISLLYVGEAEKNTTLICPNASADITVLHIANGGMCIKGSASALESALGRYEQLKKEIEFGQSTAHDLETELSMGKAISPDTVDEAIDRLIDLAFSVKRLPQLANEQDLTDLAVKACEGSTVLLKNNGSILPLKPSATVCILGDIVANGAFKDKLIEELNSCGYKFLGAERGYDINTDRSEELLESALSLASKADIVLTFLGLGKNREKTSAFAQKIAIPANQQHLLESLSGICNKVVAILPPDHTPDIGLPQSCSAILLTPFYVVSGAKALANILTGKVSPCGRLSSTVYTATRERILFDELRARNCTKCTQFIGYRHYDTANEYQPFPFGHGLSYAQFSYSSLRITKNKVRFFIKNNSSIRASEIAQVYIGTKDNSTLAPNKELCGFTKIDLAPDEKRVVEIPLTAKAITLLAKHNTTRLIYVGSSSADIRLTKRLCAVSFNGAGSKSKSPDYIQSQSNIITDNFKLEEKVSTMKKSVFNFISGSISILLAIALKLYCISVGIDSVFFDCFVIALVLFGLILFISEVIRRNSIHNAHRQEIDKANAKSFKNAQKISKYDVDAMFIKEFDTDNDSASAKAQNDDVSSKHLDFVDREQSFANAAADFEIFAQSKGYKFAQPVIKRIFSAISASRLAVVTGMNDEDFGSFITVLSNYFETEVFVERIDQTYTCAEDLLFKADSSSIRSKTQVCLAIESAANASHNIHIAGLTNVKATGLLSYFSTFASYAKDPYGDHRVVALNENELAVSYYIPQNLWFVLNLAETQNPSDLPAFVSEIATVNAFPFIPFAPCKMDRNIKRFTYYQLEYLCERMEDRFFISENTWKKVDKLEHTISGIDDFKITNKMWLALERYTSAYVSAGGDENNALDEAIAAKLIVPIVSALRTSQSFSNTNISEALKAIFGNSNVNSSLKMITQCGRQQP
;
A
#
# COMPACT_ATOMS: atom_id res chain seq x y z
N MET A 1 13.76 -9.87 -50.07
CA MET A 1 13.60 -11.14 -50.80
C MET A 1 13.05 -12.14 -49.82
N LEU A 2 11.91 -12.77 -50.14
CA LEU A 2 11.27 -13.78 -49.29
C LEU A 2 12.17 -15.02 -49.20
N LYS A 3 12.36 -15.55 -47.99
CA LYS A 3 13.26 -16.70 -47.72
C LYS A 3 12.75 -17.98 -48.38
N TYR A 4 11.44 -18.15 -48.44
CA TYR A 4 10.75 -19.33 -48.95
C TYR A 4 9.93 -19.02 -50.21
N TYR A 5 10.37 -18.06 -51.03
CA TYR A 5 9.67 -17.64 -52.26
C TYR A 5 9.21 -18.83 -53.14
N SER A 6 10.06 -19.85 -53.32
CA SER A 6 9.75 -21.03 -54.14
C SER A 6 8.59 -21.87 -53.61
N ILE A 7 8.34 -21.84 -52.30
CA ILE A 7 7.20 -22.50 -51.66
C ILE A 7 5.99 -21.58 -51.76
N ILE A 8 6.16 -20.30 -51.40
CA ILE A 8 5.09 -19.29 -51.40
C ILE A 8 4.43 -19.12 -52.77
N SER A 9 5.22 -19.19 -53.86
CA SER A 9 4.72 -19.09 -55.23
C SER A 9 3.82 -20.25 -55.65
N GLN A 10 3.84 -21.37 -54.93
CA GLN A 10 3.00 -22.55 -55.19
C GLN A 10 1.68 -22.53 -54.41
N ILE A 11 1.55 -21.63 -53.42
CA ILE A 11 0.35 -21.52 -52.57
C ILE A 11 -0.63 -20.55 -53.24
N SER A 12 -1.88 -20.96 -53.43
CA SER A 12 -2.91 -20.06 -53.98
C SER A 12 -3.22 -18.91 -53.00
N GLN A 13 -3.67 -17.77 -53.49
CA GLN A 13 -4.00 -16.63 -52.61
C GLN A 13 -5.09 -16.99 -51.58
N LYS A 14 -6.06 -17.83 -51.96
CA LYS A 14 -7.10 -18.34 -51.05
C LYS A 14 -6.50 -19.19 -49.93
N ASP A 15 -5.51 -20.02 -50.24
CA ASP A 15 -4.83 -20.88 -49.27
C ASP A 15 -3.90 -20.07 -48.36
N LYS A 16 -3.26 -19.01 -48.87
CA LYS A 16 -2.52 -18.04 -48.04
C LYS A 16 -3.44 -17.36 -47.01
N ILE A 17 -4.61 -16.91 -47.43
CA ILE A 17 -5.62 -16.30 -46.54
C ILE A 17 -6.05 -17.31 -45.47
N ARG A 18 -6.31 -18.56 -45.86
CA ARG A 18 -6.71 -19.63 -44.95
C ARG A 18 -5.64 -19.91 -43.89
N LEU A 19 -4.37 -20.02 -44.30
CA LEU A 19 -3.25 -20.23 -43.38
C LEU A 19 -3.03 -19.08 -42.39
N LEU A 20 -3.15 -17.83 -42.84
CA LEU A 20 -2.94 -16.66 -41.98
C LEU A 20 -4.09 -16.40 -41.01
N THR A 21 -5.30 -16.87 -41.34
CA THR A 21 -6.48 -16.72 -40.49
C THR A 21 -6.70 -17.90 -39.57
N ASP A 22 -6.19 -19.08 -39.90
CA ASP A 22 -6.24 -20.25 -39.03
C ASP A 22 -5.02 -21.16 -39.26
N MET A 23 -4.03 -21.06 -38.36
CA MET A 23 -2.81 -21.87 -38.44
C MET A 23 -3.05 -23.38 -38.36
N SER A 24 -4.18 -23.86 -37.84
CA SER A 24 -4.45 -25.30 -37.77
C SER A 24 -4.47 -25.96 -39.16
N TYR A 25 -4.64 -25.18 -40.23
CA TYR A 25 -4.56 -25.68 -41.59
C TYR A 25 -3.17 -26.17 -42.02
N LEU A 26 -2.10 -25.82 -41.30
CA LEU A 26 -0.77 -26.39 -41.53
C LEU A 26 -0.75 -27.92 -41.42
N SER A 27 -1.64 -28.52 -40.61
CA SER A 27 -1.75 -29.98 -40.48
C SER A 27 -2.56 -30.65 -41.59
N SER A 28 -2.92 -29.92 -42.66
CA SER A 28 -3.64 -30.50 -43.79
C SER A 28 -2.67 -31.16 -44.78
N ASN A 29 -3.14 -32.22 -45.45
CA ASN A 29 -2.35 -33.01 -46.40
C ASN A 29 -1.71 -32.16 -47.52
N GLU A 30 -2.34 -31.06 -47.90
CA GLU A 30 -1.87 -30.16 -48.97
C GLU A 30 -0.55 -29.46 -48.60
N PHE A 31 -0.40 -28.97 -47.37
CA PHE A 31 0.83 -28.28 -46.94
C PHE A 31 1.92 -29.24 -46.46
N HIS A 32 1.54 -30.39 -45.93
CA HIS A 32 2.48 -31.46 -45.65
C HIS A 32 3.18 -31.93 -46.94
N ALA A 33 2.49 -31.93 -48.09
CA ALA A 33 3.08 -32.25 -49.39
C ALA A 33 4.10 -31.21 -49.89
N LEU A 34 4.02 -29.96 -49.41
CA LEU A 34 4.99 -28.90 -49.67
C LEU A 34 6.22 -28.96 -48.74
N GLY A 35 6.27 -29.94 -47.83
CA GLY A 35 7.38 -30.15 -46.89
C GLY A 35 7.39 -29.17 -45.72
N ILE A 36 6.27 -28.48 -45.45
CA ILE A 36 6.13 -27.56 -44.31
C ILE A 36 5.80 -28.40 -43.05
N PRO A 37 6.58 -28.29 -41.96
CA PRO A 37 6.31 -29.02 -40.72
C PRO A 37 5.02 -28.56 -40.01
N GLU A 38 4.40 -29.48 -39.27
CA GLU A 38 3.25 -29.17 -38.41
C GLU A 38 3.68 -28.44 -37.12
N ILE A 39 2.85 -27.49 -36.68
CA ILE A 39 3.01 -26.77 -35.41
C ILE A 39 1.95 -27.26 -34.42
N ASN A 40 2.36 -28.07 -33.46
CA ASN A 40 1.53 -28.51 -32.34
C ASN A 40 1.80 -27.61 -31.14
N ILE A 41 0.76 -26.92 -30.66
CA ILE A 41 0.85 -25.98 -29.56
C ILE A 41 0.47 -26.70 -28.27
N ALA A 42 1.27 -26.56 -27.21
CA ALA A 42 0.93 -27.01 -25.87
C ALA A 42 1.06 -25.87 -24.87
N ASP A 43 0.24 -25.89 -23.81
CA ASP A 43 0.34 -24.96 -22.70
C ASP A 43 1.02 -25.65 -21.51
N ILE A 44 2.03 -25.01 -20.92
CA ILE A 44 2.73 -25.56 -19.75
C ILE A 44 1.76 -25.82 -18.58
N GLY A 45 0.69 -25.03 -18.45
CA GLY A 45 -0.30 -25.15 -17.36
C GLY A 45 -0.98 -26.51 -17.32
N GLU A 46 -1.16 -27.16 -18.47
CA GLU A 46 -1.76 -28.50 -18.58
C GLU A 46 -0.87 -29.59 -17.96
N TYR A 47 0.45 -29.35 -17.88
CA TYR A 47 1.46 -30.30 -17.39
C TYR A 47 1.98 -29.95 -15.99
N CYS A 48 1.83 -28.69 -15.56
CA CYS A 48 2.32 -28.15 -14.29
C CYS A 48 1.53 -28.59 -13.04
N THR A 49 0.54 -29.48 -13.12
CA THR A 49 -0.39 -29.71 -12.00
C THR A 49 -0.30 -31.08 -11.35
N GLU A 50 0.42 -32.04 -11.94
CA GLU A 50 0.54 -33.39 -11.34
C GLU A 50 1.82 -33.56 -10.50
N ARG A 51 2.93 -32.92 -10.89
CA ARG A 51 4.27 -33.22 -10.33
C ARG A 51 4.99 -32.04 -9.68
N PHE A 52 5.04 -30.89 -10.36
CA PHE A 52 5.82 -29.72 -9.96
C PHE A 52 4.92 -28.61 -9.41
N PRO A 53 5.45 -27.69 -8.56
CA PRO A 53 4.68 -26.51 -8.17
C PRO A 53 4.34 -25.65 -9.40
N SER A 54 3.25 -24.87 -9.31
CA SER A 54 2.89 -23.93 -10.37
C SER A 54 4.03 -22.91 -10.63
N PRO A 55 4.06 -22.25 -11.80
CA PRO A 55 5.01 -21.17 -12.05
C PRO A 55 4.97 -20.02 -11.05
N ILE A 56 3.79 -19.71 -10.51
CA ILE A 56 3.59 -18.65 -9.49
C ILE A 56 4.18 -19.10 -8.15
N SER A 57 3.92 -20.34 -7.76
CA SER A 57 4.56 -20.92 -6.58
C SER A 57 6.08 -20.96 -6.73
N LEU A 58 6.57 -21.39 -7.90
CA LEU A 58 8.01 -21.52 -8.16
C LEU A 58 8.73 -20.16 -8.18
N SER A 59 8.05 -19.06 -8.50
CA SER A 59 8.65 -17.72 -8.44
C SER A 59 9.02 -17.31 -7.01
N ASN A 60 8.36 -17.86 -5.99
CA ASN A 60 8.75 -17.66 -4.59
C ASN A 60 10.10 -18.30 -4.24
N SER A 61 10.66 -19.16 -5.10
CA SER A 61 11.99 -19.73 -4.87
C SER A 61 13.14 -18.73 -5.05
N TRP A 62 12.92 -17.69 -5.88
CA TRP A 62 13.94 -16.74 -6.34
C TRP A 62 15.22 -17.43 -6.82
N ASP A 63 15.07 -18.63 -7.37
CA ASP A 63 16.14 -19.54 -7.75
C ASP A 63 16.05 -19.82 -9.25
N VAL A 64 16.76 -18.99 -10.02
CA VAL A 64 16.76 -19.04 -11.49
C VAL A 64 17.27 -20.39 -12.02
N GLU A 65 18.19 -21.03 -11.30
CA GLU A 65 18.72 -22.35 -11.68
C GLU A 65 17.67 -23.43 -11.46
N LEU A 66 17.01 -23.44 -10.29
CA LEU A 66 15.93 -24.37 -9.99
C LEU A 66 14.74 -24.21 -10.96
N VAL A 67 14.38 -22.97 -11.30
CA VAL A 67 13.35 -22.69 -12.32
C VAL A 67 13.73 -23.33 -13.66
N ASN A 68 14.97 -23.14 -14.11
CA ASN A 68 15.44 -23.72 -15.37
C ASN A 68 15.41 -25.26 -15.35
N GLU A 69 15.86 -25.88 -14.26
CA GLU A 69 15.87 -27.34 -14.08
C GLU A 69 14.45 -27.93 -14.14
N VAL A 70 13.51 -27.32 -13.42
CA VAL A 70 12.10 -27.74 -13.39
C VAL A 70 11.45 -27.55 -14.75
N ALA A 71 11.60 -26.36 -15.34
CA ALA A 71 11.05 -26.04 -16.65
C ALA A 71 11.58 -26.99 -17.74
N TYR A 72 12.89 -27.28 -17.72
CA TYR A 72 13.51 -28.20 -18.68
C TYR A 72 12.92 -29.60 -18.57
N SER A 73 12.69 -30.07 -17.34
CA SER A 73 12.09 -31.37 -17.09
C SER A 73 10.66 -31.45 -17.61
N ILE A 74 9.86 -30.40 -17.42
CA ILE A 74 8.49 -30.31 -17.93
C ILE A 74 8.49 -30.30 -19.47
N TYR A 75 9.32 -29.46 -20.08
CA TYR A 75 9.37 -29.33 -21.54
C TYR A 75 9.87 -30.59 -22.23
N ASN A 76 10.78 -31.33 -21.60
CA ASN A 76 11.22 -32.61 -22.12
C ASN A 76 10.06 -33.62 -22.21
N SER A 77 9.13 -33.61 -21.25
CA SER A 77 7.91 -34.43 -21.31
C SER A 77 6.93 -33.92 -22.37
N ILE A 78 6.65 -32.62 -22.40
CA ILE A 78 5.76 -32.00 -23.39
C ILE A 78 6.24 -32.25 -24.83
N ALA A 79 7.55 -32.20 -25.06
CA ALA A 79 8.16 -32.50 -26.35
C ALA A 79 7.94 -33.95 -26.80
N GLN A 80 7.86 -34.91 -25.87
CA GLN A 80 7.59 -36.32 -26.17
C GLN A 80 6.15 -36.54 -26.61
N ASP A 81 5.21 -35.81 -26.02
CA ASP A 81 3.79 -35.82 -26.41
C ASP A 81 3.54 -35.12 -27.75
N GLY A 82 4.60 -34.58 -28.34
CA GLY A 82 4.66 -34.19 -29.73
C GLY A 82 4.40 -32.72 -30.00
N ALA A 83 4.33 -31.90 -28.94
CA ALA A 83 4.28 -30.46 -29.04
C ALA A 83 5.54 -29.89 -29.68
N SER A 84 5.36 -28.95 -30.58
CA SER A 84 6.42 -28.26 -31.33
C SER A 84 6.63 -26.83 -30.79
N LEU A 85 5.55 -26.17 -30.36
CA LEU A 85 5.58 -24.82 -29.80
C LEU A 85 4.94 -24.83 -28.41
N ILE A 86 5.68 -24.41 -27.39
CA ILE A 86 5.18 -24.45 -26.00
C ILE A 86 4.87 -23.03 -25.54
N ARG A 87 3.65 -22.78 -25.07
CA ARG A 87 3.31 -21.53 -24.36
C ARG A 87 3.92 -21.59 -22.97
N VAL A 88 4.78 -20.62 -22.67
CA VAL A 88 5.55 -20.59 -21.41
C VAL A 88 5.09 -19.43 -20.52
N PRO A 89 5.38 -19.49 -19.20
CA PRO A 89 5.01 -18.42 -18.29
C PRO A 89 5.64 -17.11 -18.72
N SER A 90 4.81 -16.11 -18.97
CA SER A 90 5.22 -14.82 -19.52
C SER A 90 5.57 -13.85 -18.39
N PRO A 91 6.39 -12.81 -18.64
CA PRO A 91 6.79 -11.87 -17.61
C PRO A 91 5.68 -10.84 -17.35
N GLU A 92 4.43 -11.32 -17.26
CA GLU A 92 3.26 -10.55 -16.85
C GLU A 92 3.47 -10.08 -15.40
N ILE A 93 2.97 -8.88 -15.12
CA ILE A 93 3.12 -8.25 -13.82
C ILE A 93 1.83 -8.40 -13.05
N LYS A 94 1.97 -8.77 -11.79
CA LYS A 94 0.86 -8.75 -10.84
C LYS A 94 0.48 -7.31 -10.50
N VAL A 95 -0.33 -6.71 -11.37
CA VAL A 95 -0.80 -5.31 -11.24
C VAL A 95 -1.95 -5.15 -10.25
N ASP A 96 -2.68 -6.23 -10.00
CA ASP A 96 -3.64 -6.35 -8.91
C ASP A 96 -3.39 -7.64 -8.13
N ARG A 97 -3.85 -7.69 -6.89
CA ARG A 97 -3.68 -8.85 -6.00
C ARG A 97 -4.24 -10.16 -6.53
N TYR A 98 -5.13 -10.11 -7.53
CA TYR A 98 -5.85 -11.26 -8.08
C TYR A 98 -5.23 -11.78 -9.38
N ALA A 99 -4.39 -10.98 -10.04
CA ALA A 99 -3.75 -11.33 -11.28
C ALA A 99 -2.82 -12.54 -11.06
N PRO A 100 -3.02 -13.64 -11.81
CA PRO A 100 -2.18 -14.83 -11.75
C PRO A 100 -0.87 -14.57 -12.53
N ALA A 101 0.05 -13.84 -11.92
CA ALA A 101 1.31 -13.43 -12.54
C ALA A 101 2.54 -13.84 -11.70
N LEU A 102 3.71 -13.93 -12.34
CA LEU A 102 4.94 -14.44 -11.72
C LEU A 102 5.43 -13.56 -10.56
N SER A 103 5.27 -12.24 -10.67
CA SER A 103 5.66 -11.27 -9.64
C SER A 103 5.00 -9.92 -9.86
N GLU A 104 4.91 -9.09 -8.82
CA GLU A 104 4.60 -7.66 -8.97
C GLU A 104 5.80 -6.82 -9.42
N ASP A 105 7.01 -7.40 -9.46
CA ASP A 105 8.23 -6.73 -9.86
C ASP A 105 8.66 -7.11 -11.29
N PRO A 106 8.78 -6.13 -12.22
CA PRO A 106 9.28 -6.34 -13.59
C PRO A 106 10.61 -7.08 -13.72
N PHE A 107 11.56 -6.82 -12.82
CA PHE A 107 12.87 -7.43 -12.90
C PHE A 107 12.81 -8.90 -12.44
N LEU A 108 12.10 -9.21 -11.36
CA LEU A 108 11.91 -10.60 -10.93
C LEU A 108 11.09 -11.39 -11.96
N ALA A 109 9.96 -10.86 -12.43
CA ALA A 109 9.10 -11.54 -13.42
C ALA A 109 9.87 -11.88 -14.71
N SER A 110 10.64 -10.92 -15.25
CA SER A 110 11.48 -11.16 -16.43
C SER A 110 12.66 -12.09 -16.17
N ALA A 111 13.25 -12.08 -14.98
CA ALA A 111 14.32 -13.02 -14.61
C ALA A 111 13.80 -14.48 -14.59
N ILE A 112 12.62 -14.70 -14.00
CA ILE A 112 12.00 -16.03 -13.92
C ILE A 112 11.51 -16.51 -15.30
N SER A 113 10.77 -15.69 -16.03
CA SER A 113 10.24 -16.05 -17.36
C SER A 113 11.33 -16.40 -18.37
N ARG A 114 12.46 -15.68 -18.32
CA ARG A 114 13.64 -15.96 -19.14
C ARG A 114 14.20 -17.37 -18.94
N GLU A 115 14.16 -17.89 -17.72
CA GLU A 115 14.65 -19.24 -17.45
C GLU A 115 13.73 -20.34 -18.01
N TYR A 116 12.42 -20.09 -18.07
CA TYR A 116 11.50 -20.94 -18.83
C TYR A 116 11.86 -20.94 -20.32
N VAL A 117 12.11 -19.78 -20.92
CA VAL A 117 12.52 -19.73 -22.34
C VAL A 117 13.84 -20.48 -22.57
N LYS A 118 14.87 -20.23 -21.75
CA LYS A 118 16.16 -20.93 -21.85
C LYS A 118 16.03 -22.44 -21.66
N ALA A 119 15.18 -22.88 -20.74
CA ALA A 119 14.94 -24.29 -20.49
C ALA A 119 14.32 -24.99 -21.70
N ALA A 120 13.39 -24.35 -22.39
CA ALA A 120 12.83 -24.90 -23.62
C ALA A 120 13.85 -24.95 -24.76
N GLN A 121 14.68 -23.91 -24.91
CA GLN A 121 15.79 -23.93 -25.87
C GLN A 121 16.75 -25.09 -25.59
N LYS A 122 17.07 -25.33 -24.32
CA LYS A 122 17.87 -26.48 -23.89
C LYS A 122 17.17 -27.81 -24.21
N ALA A 123 15.84 -27.87 -24.10
CA ALA A 123 15.02 -29.01 -24.51
C ALA A 123 14.85 -29.12 -26.04
N SER A 124 15.48 -28.24 -26.82
CA SER A 124 15.30 -28.13 -28.28
C SER A 124 13.82 -27.96 -28.67
N THR A 125 13.06 -27.18 -27.90
CA THR A 125 11.68 -26.81 -28.24
C THR A 125 11.58 -25.31 -28.48
N SER A 126 10.69 -24.92 -29.39
CA SER A 126 10.34 -23.52 -29.58
C SER A 126 9.33 -23.10 -28.53
N VAL A 127 9.40 -21.84 -28.12
CA VAL A 127 8.48 -21.28 -27.14
C VAL A 127 7.72 -20.09 -27.67
N ALA A 128 6.57 -19.87 -27.04
CA ALA A 128 5.84 -18.66 -27.18
C ALA A 128 5.55 -18.02 -25.82
N LEU A 129 5.78 -16.72 -25.73
CA LEU A 129 5.23 -15.90 -24.65
C LEU A 129 3.77 -15.55 -24.99
N SER A 130 3.00 -15.13 -24.01
CA SER A 130 1.66 -14.57 -24.17
C SER A 130 1.66 -13.17 -23.57
N ILE A 131 1.04 -12.22 -24.26
CA ILE A 131 0.84 -10.85 -23.81
C ILE A 131 -0.64 -10.52 -23.91
N GLY A 132 -1.20 -10.06 -22.80
CA GLY A 132 -2.61 -9.77 -22.68
C GLY A 132 -2.90 -8.89 -21.46
N ALA A 133 -4.17 -8.68 -21.20
CA ALA A 133 -4.63 -8.15 -19.92
C ALA A 133 -5.16 -9.31 -19.08
N SER A 134 -4.58 -9.54 -17.92
CA SER A 134 -5.00 -10.61 -17.01
C SER A 134 -6.28 -10.22 -16.26
N THR A 135 -6.60 -8.91 -16.15
CA THR A 135 -7.86 -8.41 -15.56
C THR A 135 -8.52 -7.27 -16.35
N PRO A 136 -9.84 -7.04 -16.19
CA PRO A 136 -10.53 -5.92 -16.84
C PRO A 136 -9.97 -4.54 -16.48
N THR A 137 -9.35 -4.41 -15.30
CA THR A 137 -8.76 -3.13 -14.88
C THR A 137 -7.44 -2.90 -15.61
N GLU A 138 -6.60 -3.93 -15.74
CA GLU A 138 -5.39 -3.87 -16.55
C GLU A 138 -5.72 -3.56 -18.01
N ALA A 139 -6.75 -4.21 -18.59
CA ALA A 139 -7.22 -3.90 -19.94
C ALA A 139 -7.59 -2.41 -20.10
N LYS A 140 -8.25 -1.81 -19.09
CA LYS A 140 -8.56 -0.37 -19.12
C LYS A 140 -7.29 0.48 -19.10
N TRP A 141 -6.30 0.13 -18.28
CA TRP A 141 -5.04 0.89 -18.18
C TRP A 141 -4.19 0.80 -19.43
N LEU A 142 -4.11 -0.40 -20.01
CA LEU A 142 -3.46 -0.64 -21.29
C LEU A 142 -4.12 0.17 -22.40
N ASN A 143 -5.45 0.30 -22.38
CA ASN A 143 -6.19 1.07 -23.38
C ASN A 143 -6.09 2.60 -23.22
N ASP A 144 -5.50 3.10 -22.13
CA ASP A 144 -5.35 4.53 -21.90
C ASP A 144 -4.00 5.05 -22.45
N ALA A 145 -4.05 5.81 -23.53
CA ALA A 145 -2.87 6.35 -24.21
C ALA A 145 -2.01 7.31 -23.36
N SER A 146 -2.51 7.75 -22.20
CA SER A 146 -1.75 8.57 -21.26
C SER A 146 -0.86 7.76 -20.29
N ASN A 147 -0.98 6.43 -20.28
CA ASN A 147 -0.19 5.51 -19.47
C ASN A 147 1.09 5.00 -20.18
N LYS A 148 1.80 5.86 -20.94
CA LYS A 148 2.92 5.38 -21.76
C LYS A 148 4.08 4.79 -20.94
N GLU A 149 4.40 5.40 -19.80
CA GLU A 149 5.45 4.93 -18.90
C GLU A 149 5.10 3.60 -18.25
N PHE A 150 3.82 3.38 -17.91
CA PHE A 150 3.31 2.10 -17.42
C PHE A 150 3.54 0.98 -18.44
N ILE A 151 3.05 1.21 -19.66
CA ILE A 151 3.11 0.24 -20.74
C ILE A 151 4.59 -0.05 -21.04
N GLN A 152 5.43 0.98 -21.05
CA GLN A 152 6.86 0.77 -21.24
C GLN A 152 7.48 -0.11 -20.13
N GLU A 153 7.27 0.24 -18.86
CA GLU A 153 7.99 -0.35 -17.73
C GLU A 153 7.45 -1.71 -17.26
N TYR A 154 6.13 -1.90 -17.31
CA TYR A 154 5.44 -3.08 -16.80
C TYR A 154 4.96 -4.04 -17.88
N VAL A 155 4.93 -3.60 -19.14
CA VAL A 155 4.41 -4.42 -20.24
C VAL A 155 5.49 -4.67 -21.28
N PHE A 156 6.24 -3.67 -21.73
CA PHE A 156 7.25 -3.88 -22.78
C PHE A 156 8.63 -4.24 -22.27
N ASP A 157 9.16 -3.55 -21.26
CA ASP A 157 10.49 -3.80 -20.72
C ASP A 157 10.67 -5.23 -20.19
N PRO A 158 9.70 -5.85 -19.46
CA PRO A 158 9.84 -7.22 -19.01
C PRO A 158 9.96 -8.21 -20.18
N TYR A 159 9.17 -8.04 -21.24
CA TYR A 159 9.19 -8.88 -22.43
C TYR A 159 10.46 -8.66 -23.23
N ARG A 160 10.87 -7.41 -23.43
CA ARG A 160 12.13 -7.05 -24.08
C ARG A 160 13.32 -7.67 -23.36
N ASN A 161 13.33 -7.66 -22.02
CA ASN A 161 14.39 -8.28 -21.23
C ASN A 161 14.43 -9.80 -21.39
N VAL A 162 13.31 -10.46 -21.70
CA VAL A 162 13.27 -11.89 -22.00
C VAL A 162 13.71 -12.13 -23.44
N ILE A 163 13.10 -11.43 -24.41
CA ILE A 163 13.32 -11.61 -25.85
C ILE A 163 14.77 -11.33 -26.22
N ASN A 164 15.33 -10.17 -25.85
CA ASN A 164 16.69 -9.77 -26.25
C ASN A 164 17.80 -10.72 -25.75
N ASP A 165 17.53 -11.45 -24.66
CA ASP A 165 18.49 -12.34 -24.03
C ASP A 165 18.22 -13.82 -24.36
N THR A 166 17.22 -14.09 -25.21
CA THR A 166 16.81 -15.44 -25.62
C THR A 166 16.43 -15.48 -27.11
N ASP A 167 15.94 -16.61 -27.60
CA ASP A 167 15.49 -16.83 -28.99
C ASP A 167 14.01 -17.20 -28.90
N CYS A 168 13.19 -16.20 -28.53
CA CYS A 168 11.75 -16.35 -28.42
C CYS A 168 11.13 -16.31 -29.82
N ARG A 169 10.59 -17.45 -30.27
CA ARG A 169 10.13 -17.63 -31.66
C ARG A 169 8.73 -17.10 -31.91
N ALA A 170 7.90 -17.01 -30.88
CA ALA A 170 6.53 -16.52 -31.03
C ALA A 170 6.03 -15.74 -29.81
N ILE A 171 5.07 -14.85 -30.04
CA ILE A 171 4.32 -14.16 -28.99
C ILE A 171 2.84 -14.23 -29.31
N PHE A 172 2.06 -14.82 -28.41
CA PHE A 172 0.61 -14.81 -28.43
C PHE A 172 0.13 -13.45 -27.93
N VAL A 173 -0.58 -12.71 -28.77
CA VAL A 173 -1.15 -11.41 -28.44
C VAL A 173 -2.65 -11.61 -28.27
N GLU A 174 -3.14 -11.54 -27.03
CA GLU A 174 -4.55 -11.75 -26.73
C GLU A 174 -5.41 -10.63 -27.36
N SER A 175 -6.60 -10.97 -27.88
CA SER A 175 -7.44 -10.05 -28.65
C SER A 175 -7.82 -8.77 -27.88
N ASP A 176 -7.96 -8.89 -26.56
CA ASP A 176 -8.35 -7.79 -25.67
C ASP A 176 -7.23 -6.74 -25.53
N PHE A 177 -5.99 -7.11 -25.85
CA PHE A 177 -4.82 -6.22 -25.89
C PHE A 177 -4.77 -5.37 -27.18
N LEU A 178 -5.56 -5.72 -28.20
CA LEU A 178 -5.53 -5.12 -29.54
C LEU A 178 -6.69 -4.13 -29.78
N SER A 179 -7.26 -3.56 -28.72
CA SER A 179 -8.44 -2.67 -28.81
C SER A 179 -8.19 -1.40 -29.64
N SER A 180 -9.29 -0.80 -30.11
CA SER A 180 -9.36 0.22 -31.16
C SER A 180 -8.53 1.50 -30.97
N HIS A 181 -8.06 1.79 -29.75
CA HIS A 181 -7.34 3.03 -29.42
C HIS A 181 -5.81 2.92 -29.46
N GLN A 182 -5.23 1.70 -29.59
CA GLN A 182 -3.77 1.49 -29.62
C GLN A 182 -3.28 0.62 -30.79
N LYS A 183 -3.95 0.71 -31.94
CA LYS A 183 -3.58 -0.01 -33.19
C LYS A 183 -2.11 0.16 -33.61
N ASN A 184 -1.42 1.22 -33.16
CA ASN A 184 -0.02 1.51 -33.51
C ASN A 184 1.01 1.25 -32.40
N ILE A 185 0.64 1.02 -31.13
CA ILE A 185 1.64 0.91 -30.04
C ILE A 185 1.91 -0.56 -29.69
N SER A 186 0.88 -1.41 -29.69
CA SER A 186 0.98 -2.83 -29.35
C SER A 186 1.71 -3.67 -30.41
N LEU A 187 1.57 -3.32 -31.70
CA LEU A 187 2.15 -4.08 -32.83
C LEU A 187 3.56 -3.59 -33.20
N LEU A 188 3.84 -2.28 -33.09
CA LEU A 188 5.17 -1.72 -33.37
C LEU A 188 6.22 -2.16 -32.35
N TYR A 189 5.89 -2.19 -31.06
CA TYR A 189 6.90 -2.51 -30.05
C TYR A 189 7.32 -3.98 -30.04
N VAL A 190 6.38 -4.90 -30.29
CA VAL A 190 6.69 -6.33 -30.36
C VAL A 190 7.34 -6.68 -31.71
N GLY A 191 6.94 -6.02 -32.81
CA GLY A 191 7.56 -6.18 -34.13
C GLY A 191 8.94 -5.52 -34.26
N GLU A 192 9.21 -4.41 -33.57
CA GLU A 192 10.53 -3.76 -33.53
C GLU A 192 11.52 -4.45 -32.59
N ALA A 193 11.02 -5.21 -31.59
CA ALA A 193 11.86 -5.85 -30.59
C ALA A 193 12.73 -6.98 -31.15
N GLU A 194 12.36 -7.67 -32.24
CA GLU A 194 13.29 -8.54 -32.97
C GLU A 194 12.73 -9.02 -34.32
N LYS A 195 13.58 -9.00 -35.37
CA LYS A 195 13.20 -9.41 -36.74
C LYS A 195 12.77 -10.88 -36.90
N ASN A 196 12.92 -11.70 -35.86
CA ASN A 196 12.76 -13.17 -35.91
C ASN A 196 11.64 -13.72 -35.01
N THR A 197 10.84 -12.87 -34.35
CA THR A 197 9.72 -13.31 -33.51
C THR A 197 8.39 -13.16 -34.25
N THR A 198 7.59 -14.22 -34.23
CA THR A 198 6.30 -14.28 -34.92
C THR A 198 5.14 -13.93 -33.98
N LEU A 199 4.27 -13.02 -34.41
CA LEU A 199 3.10 -12.61 -33.64
C LEU A 199 1.89 -13.48 -33.95
N ILE A 200 1.25 -14.05 -32.93
CA ILE A 200 0.08 -14.95 -33.07
C ILE A 200 -1.10 -14.36 -32.30
N CYS A 201 -2.24 -14.12 -32.94
CA CYS A 201 -3.46 -13.65 -32.27
C CYS A 201 -4.53 -14.74 -32.22
N PRO A 202 -4.92 -15.26 -31.05
CA PRO A 202 -6.08 -16.13 -30.94
C PRO A 202 -7.39 -15.31 -31.01
N ASN A 203 -8.41 -15.87 -31.66
CA ASN A 203 -9.78 -15.35 -31.75
C ASN A 203 -9.87 -13.88 -32.24
N ALA A 204 -9.11 -13.54 -33.28
CA ALA A 204 -9.07 -12.18 -33.83
C ALA A 204 -10.43 -11.76 -34.44
N SER A 205 -10.91 -10.57 -34.09
CA SER A 205 -12.06 -9.95 -34.78
C SER A 205 -11.71 -9.58 -36.23
N ALA A 206 -12.71 -9.22 -37.03
CA ALA A 206 -12.50 -8.82 -38.42
C ALA A 206 -11.47 -7.68 -38.57
N ASP A 207 -11.61 -6.63 -37.76
CA ASP A 207 -10.72 -5.47 -37.79
C ASP A 207 -9.30 -5.81 -37.29
N ILE A 208 -9.20 -6.67 -36.27
CA ILE A 208 -7.90 -7.09 -35.72
C ILE A 208 -7.17 -8.02 -36.69
N THR A 209 -7.89 -8.91 -37.38
CA THR A 209 -7.31 -9.89 -38.32
C THR A 209 -6.45 -9.20 -39.38
N VAL A 210 -6.99 -8.17 -40.03
CA VAL A 210 -6.27 -7.47 -41.12
C VAL A 210 -5.06 -6.71 -40.57
N LEU A 211 -5.23 -6.00 -39.46
CA LEU A 211 -4.15 -5.24 -38.82
C LEU A 211 -3.01 -6.14 -38.35
N HIS A 212 -3.33 -7.26 -37.71
CA HIS A 212 -2.34 -8.18 -37.18
C HIS A 212 -1.50 -8.81 -38.30
N ILE A 213 -2.15 -9.21 -39.40
CA ILE A 213 -1.48 -9.76 -40.59
C ILE A 213 -0.67 -8.69 -41.32
N ALA A 214 -1.19 -7.47 -41.45
CA ALA A 214 -0.47 -6.35 -42.06
C ALA A 214 0.85 -6.01 -41.36
N ASN A 215 0.96 -6.35 -40.07
CA ASN A 215 2.17 -6.19 -39.25
C ASN A 215 3.02 -7.47 -39.19
N GLY A 216 2.81 -8.43 -40.10
CA GLY A 216 3.58 -9.68 -40.19
C GLY A 216 3.21 -10.73 -39.15
N GLY A 217 2.03 -10.61 -38.52
CA GLY A 217 1.46 -11.62 -37.63
C GLY A 217 0.54 -12.63 -38.33
N MET A 218 -0.03 -13.53 -37.55
CA MET A 218 -0.97 -14.58 -37.95
C MET A 218 -2.03 -14.82 -36.89
N CYS A 219 -3.15 -15.45 -37.25
CA CYS A 219 -4.27 -15.68 -36.35
C CYS A 219 -4.53 -17.17 -36.12
N ILE A 220 -5.07 -17.48 -34.93
CA ILE A 220 -5.81 -18.71 -34.66
C ILE A 220 -7.27 -18.31 -34.61
N LYS A 221 -8.07 -18.70 -35.61
CA LYS A 221 -9.49 -18.30 -35.76
C LYS A 221 -9.68 -16.79 -35.99
N GLY A 222 -9.10 -16.25 -37.06
CA GLY A 222 -9.36 -14.91 -37.59
C GLY A 222 -10.42 -14.88 -38.70
N SER A 223 -10.72 -13.69 -39.23
CA SER A 223 -11.73 -13.48 -40.27
C SER A 223 -11.13 -13.51 -41.70
N ALA A 224 -11.29 -14.64 -42.39
CA ALA A 224 -10.87 -14.78 -43.79
C ALA A 224 -11.57 -13.76 -44.72
N SER A 225 -12.87 -13.53 -44.53
CA SER A 225 -13.65 -12.59 -45.35
C SER A 225 -13.19 -11.13 -45.18
N ALA A 226 -12.73 -10.75 -43.99
CA ALA A 226 -12.17 -9.42 -43.75
C ALA A 226 -10.83 -9.24 -44.50
N LEU A 227 -9.97 -10.26 -44.49
CA LEU A 227 -8.71 -10.23 -45.21
C LEU A 227 -8.90 -10.21 -46.73
N GLU A 228 -9.86 -10.98 -47.25
CA GLU A 228 -10.28 -10.93 -48.67
C GLU A 228 -10.78 -9.53 -49.05
N SER A 229 -11.63 -8.93 -48.20
CA SER A 229 -12.16 -7.58 -48.43
C SER A 229 -11.06 -6.51 -48.45
N ALA A 230 -10.07 -6.61 -47.55
CA ALA A 230 -8.94 -5.68 -47.49
C ALA A 230 -8.00 -5.80 -48.70
N LEU A 231 -7.77 -7.01 -49.21
CA LEU A 231 -7.05 -7.23 -50.47
C LEU A 231 -7.79 -6.59 -51.65
N GLY A 232 -9.12 -6.77 -51.72
CA GLY A 232 -9.95 -6.13 -52.74
C GLY A 232 -9.91 -4.60 -52.65
N ARG A 233 -9.93 -4.04 -51.43
CA ARG A 233 -9.82 -2.58 -51.21
C ARG A 233 -8.48 -2.03 -51.68
N TYR A 234 -7.37 -2.76 -51.48
CA TYR A 234 -6.05 -2.37 -51.97
C TYR A 234 -6.02 -2.26 -53.51
N GLU A 235 -6.58 -3.25 -54.22
CA GLU A 235 -6.65 -3.22 -55.68
C GLU A 235 -7.54 -2.09 -56.21
N GLN A 236 -8.65 -1.83 -55.52
CA GLN A 236 -9.55 -0.72 -55.85
C GLN A 236 -8.84 0.63 -55.69
N LEU A 237 -8.16 0.86 -54.57
CA LEU A 237 -7.41 2.09 -54.31
C LEU A 237 -6.29 2.32 -55.33
N LYS A 238 -5.57 1.27 -55.75
CA LYS A 238 -4.56 1.40 -56.81
C LYS A 238 -5.17 1.94 -58.11
N LYS A 239 -6.33 1.43 -58.50
CA LYS A 239 -7.07 1.93 -59.68
C LYS A 239 -7.53 3.38 -59.47
N GLU A 240 -8.10 3.69 -58.31
CA GLU A 240 -8.54 5.06 -57.97
C GLU A 240 -7.37 6.06 -58.05
N ILE A 241 -6.16 5.68 -57.61
CA ILE A 241 -4.95 6.49 -57.73
C ILE A 241 -4.52 6.66 -59.19
N GLU A 242 -4.53 5.59 -59.99
CA GLU A 242 -4.22 5.65 -61.43
C GLU A 242 -5.17 6.59 -62.18
N PHE A 243 -6.44 6.64 -61.78
CA PHE A 243 -7.46 7.53 -62.36
C PHE A 243 -7.52 8.92 -61.69
N GLY A 244 -6.64 9.23 -60.73
CA GLY A 244 -6.58 10.52 -60.03
C GLY A 244 -7.76 10.79 -59.09
N GLN A 245 -8.51 9.76 -58.70
CA GLN A 245 -9.65 9.81 -57.77
C GLN A 245 -9.25 9.66 -56.30
N SER A 246 -8.01 9.24 -56.04
CA SER A 246 -7.42 9.11 -54.71
C SER A 246 -5.92 9.38 -54.77
N THR A 247 -5.28 9.55 -53.61
CA THR A 247 -3.86 9.86 -53.50
C THR A 247 -3.07 8.69 -52.91
N ALA A 248 -1.74 8.69 -53.10
CA ALA A 248 -0.85 7.74 -52.43
C ALA A 248 -0.97 7.84 -50.90
N HIS A 249 -1.24 9.03 -50.37
CA HIS A 249 -1.46 9.24 -48.94
C HIS A 249 -2.74 8.56 -48.42
N ASP A 250 -3.80 8.50 -49.25
CA ASP A 250 -5.03 7.77 -48.89
C ASP A 250 -4.77 6.27 -48.80
N LEU A 251 -3.98 5.72 -49.72
CA LEU A 251 -3.54 4.32 -49.66
C LEU A 251 -2.68 4.03 -48.43
N GLU A 252 -1.69 4.88 -48.14
CA GLU A 252 -0.88 4.76 -46.90
C GLU A 252 -1.75 4.81 -45.64
N THR A 253 -2.75 5.69 -45.62
CA THR A 253 -3.69 5.83 -44.50
C THR A 253 -4.53 4.57 -44.34
N GLU A 254 -5.12 4.03 -45.40
CA GLU A 254 -5.94 2.82 -45.33
C GLU A 254 -5.14 1.55 -45.00
N LEU A 255 -3.89 1.47 -45.46
CA LEU A 255 -2.92 0.44 -45.03
C LEU A 255 -2.66 0.55 -43.53
N SER A 256 -2.38 1.75 -43.01
CA SER A 256 -2.12 1.96 -41.57
C SER A 256 -3.34 1.67 -40.68
N MET A 257 -4.56 1.82 -41.21
CA MET A 257 -5.80 1.54 -40.50
C MET A 257 -6.26 0.08 -40.59
N GLY A 258 -5.59 -0.75 -41.39
CA GLY A 258 -5.98 -2.13 -41.68
C GLY A 258 -7.27 -2.24 -42.48
N LYS A 259 -7.58 -1.23 -43.31
CA LYS A 259 -8.71 -1.27 -44.25
C LYS A 259 -8.31 -1.84 -45.62
N ALA A 260 -7.03 -1.75 -45.95
CA ALA A 260 -6.41 -2.34 -47.12
C ALA A 260 -5.17 -3.15 -46.72
N ILE A 261 -4.80 -4.16 -47.50
CA ILE A 261 -3.53 -4.89 -47.34
C ILE A 261 -2.97 -5.29 -48.71
N SER A 262 -1.66 -5.20 -48.88
CA SER A 262 -1.02 -5.57 -50.16
C SER A 262 -0.78 -7.08 -50.26
N PRO A 263 -0.80 -7.67 -51.47
CA PRO A 263 -0.41 -9.06 -51.67
C PRO A 263 1.02 -9.37 -51.21
N ASP A 264 1.94 -8.42 -51.37
CA ASP A 264 3.33 -8.58 -50.91
C ASP A 264 3.40 -8.74 -49.39
N THR A 265 2.59 -7.98 -48.63
CA THR A 265 2.48 -8.11 -47.18
C THR A 265 1.93 -9.47 -46.75
N VAL A 266 0.97 -10.02 -47.51
CA VAL A 266 0.46 -11.38 -47.28
C VAL A 266 1.56 -12.42 -47.51
N ASP A 267 2.36 -12.27 -48.57
CA ASP A 267 3.47 -13.17 -48.85
C ASP A 267 4.58 -13.09 -47.79
N GLU A 268 4.88 -11.90 -47.28
CA GLU A 268 5.80 -11.71 -46.15
C GLU A 268 5.30 -12.38 -44.86
N ALA A 269 3.99 -12.34 -44.59
CA ALA A 269 3.41 -13.01 -43.43
C ALA A 269 3.48 -14.55 -43.56
N ILE A 270 3.26 -15.09 -44.76
CA ILE A 270 3.45 -16.53 -45.04
C ILE A 270 4.92 -16.94 -44.90
N ASP A 271 5.85 -16.11 -45.36
CA ASP A 271 7.30 -16.37 -45.21
C ASP A 271 7.69 -16.57 -43.74
N ARG A 272 7.14 -15.74 -42.84
CA ARG A 272 7.34 -15.85 -41.39
C ARG A 272 6.68 -17.09 -40.78
N LEU A 273 5.48 -17.47 -41.24
CA LEU A 273 4.81 -18.71 -40.81
C LEU A 273 5.65 -19.94 -41.16
N ILE A 274 6.15 -20.00 -42.39
CA ILE A 274 7.00 -21.08 -42.85
C ILE A 274 8.32 -21.08 -42.08
N ASP A 275 8.90 -19.91 -41.79
CA ASP A 275 10.11 -19.82 -40.96
C ASP A 275 9.89 -20.38 -39.55
N LEU A 276 8.78 -20.01 -38.91
CA LEU A 276 8.39 -20.55 -37.60
C LEU A 276 8.27 -22.07 -37.66
N ALA A 277 7.57 -22.62 -38.65
CA ALA A 277 7.41 -24.07 -38.81
C ALA A 277 8.76 -24.81 -38.94
N PHE A 278 9.73 -24.25 -39.68
CA PHE A 278 11.06 -24.85 -39.83
C PHE A 278 12.00 -24.62 -38.64
N SER A 279 11.78 -23.56 -37.85
CA SER A 279 12.59 -23.25 -36.66
C SER A 279 12.39 -24.27 -35.53
N VAL A 280 11.30 -25.02 -35.58
CA VAL A 280 10.89 -25.96 -34.56
C VAL A 280 11.47 -27.35 -34.86
N LYS A 281 12.59 -27.71 -34.21
CA LYS A 281 13.29 -29.00 -34.42
C LYS A 281 13.30 -29.88 -33.18
N ARG A 282 12.89 -31.15 -33.30
CA ARG A 282 12.92 -32.16 -32.22
C ARG A 282 14.30 -32.80 -32.02
N LEU A 283 14.60 -33.17 -30.77
CA LEU A 283 14.95 -34.52 -30.28
C LEU A 283 15.11 -34.51 -28.73
N PRO A 284 14.30 -35.24 -27.93
CA PRO A 284 14.49 -35.34 -26.48
C PRO A 284 15.36 -36.53 -26.04
N GLN A 285 16.02 -36.38 -24.88
CA GLN A 285 16.72 -37.46 -24.14
C GLN A 285 16.01 -37.67 -22.79
N LEU A 286 15.68 -38.91 -22.44
CA LEU A 286 14.89 -39.25 -21.24
C LEU A 286 15.67 -39.01 -19.95
N ALA A 287 15.04 -38.34 -18.98
CA ALA A 287 15.49 -38.27 -17.59
C ALA A 287 14.93 -39.46 -16.79
N ASN A 288 15.61 -39.85 -15.70
CA ASN A 288 15.16 -40.90 -14.79
C ASN A 288 14.03 -40.39 -13.88
N GLU A 289 13.02 -41.22 -13.61
CA GLU A 289 11.81 -40.88 -12.85
C GLU A 289 12.10 -40.52 -11.37
N GLN A 290 13.12 -41.13 -10.78
CA GLN A 290 13.53 -40.82 -9.40
C GLN A 290 14.10 -39.40 -9.29
N ASP A 291 14.92 -38.98 -10.26
CA ASP A 291 15.53 -37.64 -10.29
C ASP A 291 14.45 -36.54 -10.41
N LEU A 292 13.37 -36.84 -11.14
CA LEU A 292 12.23 -35.93 -11.29
C LEU A 292 11.43 -35.76 -9.99
N THR A 293 11.28 -36.82 -9.21
CA THR A 293 10.59 -36.77 -7.91
C THR A 293 11.39 -35.94 -6.91
N ASP A 294 12.70 -36.16 -6.83
CA ASP A 294 13.58 -35.40 -5.92
C ASP A 294 13.69 -33.93 -6.34
N LEU A 295 13.73 -33.64 -7.64
CA LEU A 295 13.65 -32.27 -8.16
C LEU A 295 12.32 -31.59 -7.80
N ALA A 296 11.19 -32.30 -7.90
CA ALA A 296 9.89 -31.77 -7.54
C ALA A 296 9.78 -31.43 -6.05
N VAL A 297 10.35 -32.29 -5.18
CA VAL A 297 10.44 -32.00 -3.74
C VAL A 297 11.29 -30.77 -3.49
N LYS A 298 12.48 -30.67 -4.10
CA LYS A 298 13.37 -29.49 -4.02
C LYS A 298 12.67 -28.22 -4.51
N ALA A 299 11.89 -28.31 -5.57
CA ALA A 299 11.09 -27.21 -6.11
C ALA A 299 10.04 -26.75 -5.10
N CYS A 300 9.28 -27.66 -4.50
CA CYS A 300 8.31 -27.33 -3.45
C CYS A 300 8.99 -26.74 -2.21
N GLU A 301 10.09 -27.33 -1.72
CA GLU A 301 10.85 -26.83 -0.56
C GLU A 301 11.40 -25.42 -0.79
N GLY A 302 11.97 -25.18 -1.99
CA GLY A 302 12.47 -23.88 -2.39
C GLY A 302 11.38 -22.82 -2.51
N SER A 303 10.16 -23.24 -2.84
CA SER A 303 9.01 -22.35 -3.06
C SER A 303 8.18 -22.08 -1.80
N THR A 304 8.34 -22.87 -0.74
CA THR A 304 7.60 -22.68 0.50
C THR A 304 8.09 -21.44 1.25
N VAL A 305 7.16 -20.53 1.54
CA VAL A 305 7.42 -19.28 2.26
C VAL A 305 6.89 -19.37 3.68
N LEU A 306 7.75 -19.21 4.68
CA LEU A 306 7.33 -19.08 6.07
C LEU A 306 7.03 -17.60 6.37
N LEU A 307 5.77 -17.22 6.49
CA LEU A 307 5.40 -15.82 6.72
C LEU A 307 5.52 -15.42 8.20
N LYS A 308 5.12 -16.33 9.09
CA LYS A 308 5.04 -16.12 10.53
C LYS A 308 5.41 -17.39 11.29
N ASN A 309 6.11 -17.26 12.43
CA ASN A 309 6.48 -18.37 13.31
C ASN A 309 6.63 -17.92 14.77
N ASN A 310 5.51 -17.61 15.43
CA ASN A 310 5.48 -17.17 16.82
C ASN A 310 5.85 -18.31 17.77
N GLY A 311 6.62 -17.97 18.81
CA GLY A 311 7.05 -18.94 19.82
C GLY A 311 7.99 -20.02 19.29
N SER A 312 8.50 -19.88 18.05
CA SER A 312 9.30 -20.91 17.36
C SER A 312 8.59 -22.28 17.39
N ILE A 313 7.29 -22.29 17.09
CA ILE A 313 6.49 -23.52 17.01
C ILE A 313 6.99 -24.44 15.89
N LEU A 314 7.54 -23.85 14.82
CA LEU A 314 8.24 -24.55 13.76
C LEU A 314 9.77 -24.37 13.91
N PRO A 315 10.57 -25.42 13.67
CA PRO A 315 10.14 -26.79 13.35
C PRO A 315 9.47 -27.49 14.54
N LEU A 316 8.60 -28.45 14.25
CA LEU A 316 7.83 -29.22 15.23
C LEU A 316 8.77 -29.97 16.17
N LYS A 317 8.49 -29.95 17.47
CA LYS A 317 9.26 -30.72 18.46
C LYS A 317 9.08 -32.22 18.25
N PRO A 318 10.14 -33.04 18.43
CA PRO A 318 10.02 -34.50 18.34
C PRO A 318 8.90 -35.04 19.25
N SER A 319 8.17 -36.05 18.76
CA SER A 319 7.06 -36.71 19.47
C SER A 319 5.81 -35.84 19.73
N ALA A 320 5.73 -34.63 19.17
CA ALA A 320 4.49 -33.85 19.20
C ALA A 320 3.35 -34.60 18.51
N THR A 321 2.16 -34.54 19.10
CA THR A 321 0.94 -35.04 18.47
C THR A 321 0.36 -34.01 17.50
N VAL A 322 0.03 -34.46 16.29
CA VAL A 322 -0.40 -33.58 15.20
C VAL A 322 -1.76 -34.01 14.67
N CYS A 323 -2.65 -33.07 14.40
CA CYS A 323 -3.85 -33.28 13.60
C CYS A 323 -3.86 -32.39 12.35
N ILE A 324 -4.59 -32.83 11.32
CA ILE A 324 -4.80 -32.09 10.08
C ILE A 324 -6.26 -31.66 10.00
N LEU A 325 -6.49 -30.36 9.77
CA LEU A 325 -7.80 -29.81 9.53
C LEU A 325 -7.85 -29.15 8.16
N GLY A 326 -8.92 -29.36 7.41
CA GLY A 326 -9.20 -28.61 6.19
C GLY A 326 -9.74 -29.47 5.05
N ASP A 327 -10.90 -29.09 4.52
CA ASP A 327 -11.61 -29.83 3.48
C ASP A 327 -10.77 -30.06 2.22
N ILE A 328 -9.92 -29.10 1.88
CA ILE A 328 -9.07 -29.11 0.67
C ILE A 328 -8.15 -30.33 0.61
N VAL A 329 -7.70 -30.82 1.78
CA VAL A 329 -6.77 -31.95 1.86
C VAL A 329 -7.35 -33.16 2.57
N ALA A 330 -8.49 -33.03 3.27
CA ALA A 330 -9.06 -34.07 4.13
C ALA A 330 -9.29 -35.42 3.40
N ASN A 331 -9.57 -35.41 2.09
CA ASN A 331 -9.91 -36.60 1.30
C ASN A 331 -8.97 -36.86 0.10
N GLY A 332 -7.69 -36.46 0.18
CA GLY A 332 -6.75 -36.56 -0.95
C GLY A 332 -5.41 -37.25 -0.67
N ALA A 333 -4.75 -37.69 -1.74
CA ALA A 333 -3.44 -38.36 -1.72
C ALA A 333 -2.33 -37.52 -1.04
N PHE A 334 -2.44 -36.18 -1.09
CA PHE A 334 -1.54 -35.28 -0.39
C PHE A 334 -1.52 -35.54 1.13
N LYS A 335 -2.70 -35.68 1.76
CA LYS A 335 -2.82 -35.91 3.19
C LYS A 335 -2.23 -37.27 3.57
N ASP A 336 -2.58 -38.32 2.83
CA ASP A 336 -2.07 -39.66 3.11
C ASP A 336 -0.54 -39.69 3.03
N LYS A 337 0.03 -39.03 2.01
CA LYS A 337 1.47 -38.88 1.87
C LYS A 337 2.09 -38.07 3.01
N LEU A 338 1.48 -36.96 3.41
CA LEU A 338 1.97 -36.13 4.52
C LEU A 338 2.00 -36.92 5.84
N ILE A 339 0.96 -37.72 6.11
CA ILE A 339 0.88 -38.58 7.29
C ILE A 339 1.99 -39.64 7.26
N GLU A 340 2.21 -40.29 6.11
CA GLU A 340 3.28 -41.27 5.92
C GLU A 340 4.65 -40.66 6.24
N GLU A 341 4.95 -39.49 5.65
CA GLU A 341 6.23 -38.79 5.82
C GLU A 341 6.44 -38.35 7.27
N LEU A 342 5.43 -37.80 7.94
CA LEU A 342 5.53 -37.39 9.35
C LEU A 342 5.67 -38.59 10.30
N ASN A 343 4.96 -39.69 10.05
CA ASN A 343 5.10 -40.92 10.83
C ASN A 343 6.52 -41.51 10.69
N SER A 344 7.08 -41.49 9.48
CA SER A 344 8.47 -41.94 9.24
C SER A 344 9.51 -41.12 10.02
N CYS A 345 9.17 -39.88 10.38
CA CYS A 345 9.99 -38.98 11.18
C CYS A 345 9.73 -39.09 12.70
N GLY A 346 8.87 -40.02 13.15
CA GLY A 346 8.59 -40.26 14.56
C GLY A 346 7.55 -39.33 15.20
N TYR A 347 6.75 -38.63 14.39
CA TYR A 347 5.61 -37.84 14.88
C TYR A 347 4.36 -38.72 14.98
N LYS A 348 3.48 -38.44 15.95
CA LYS A 348 2.25 -39.21 16.15
C LYS A 348 1.05 -38.47 15.57
N PHE A 349 0.47 -39.03 14.52
CA PHE A 349 -0.73 -38.50 13.89
C PHE A 349 -2.00 -38.93 14.63
N LEU A 350 -2.85 -37.97 15.01
CA LEU A 350 -4.09 -38.25 15.73
C LEU A 350 -5.30 -38.46 14.81
N GLY A 351 -5.34 -37.80 13.65
CA GLY A 351 -6.46 -37.85 12.72
C GLY A 351 -6.50 -36.65 11.79
N ALA A 352 -7.38 -36.73 10.79
CA ALA A 352 -7.70 -35.62 9.90
C ALA A 352 -9.21 -35.38 9.90
N GLU A 353 -9.63 -34.12 9.94
CA GLU A 353 -11.03 -33.71 9.85
C GLU A 353 -11.18 -32.59 8.81
N ARG A 354 -12.38 -32.46 8.23
CA ARG A 354 -12.64 -31.43 7.21
C ARG A 354 -12.67 -30.03 7.84
N GLY A 355 -13.35 -29.87 8.98
CA GLY A 355 -13.49 -28.60 9.71
C GLY A 355 -14.39 -27.54 9.06
N TYR A 356 -14.48 -27.53 7.74
CA TYR A 356 -15.41 -26.71 6.96
C TYR A 356 -15.80 -27.47 5.67
N ASP A 357 -16.74 -26.94 4.91
CA ASP A 357 -17.01 -27.40 3.54
C ASP A 357 -16.62 -26.29 2.56
N ILE A 358 -15.76 -26.61 1.60
CA ILE A 358 -15.18 -25.63 0.67
C ILE A 358 -16.23 -24.91 -0.21
N ASN A 359 -17.41 -25.49 -0.37
CA ASN A 359 -18.47 -24.98 -1.25
C ASN A 359 -19.62 -24.30 -0.48
N THR A 360 -19.71 -24.43 0.85
CA THR A 360 -20.80 -23.87 1.65
C THR A 360 -20.29 -22.85 2.67
N ASP A 361 -21.17 -21.99 3.17
CA ASP A 361 -20.76 -20.86 4.01
C ASP A 361 -20.68 -21.21 5.51
N ARG A 362 -21.25 -22.33 5.96
CA ARG A 362 -21.20 -22.79 7.36
C ARG A 362 -21.56 -24.27 7.50
N SER A 363 -20.88 -24.98 8.40
CA SER A 363 -21.24 -26.34 8.82
C SER A 363 -20.81 -26.58 10.27
N GLU A 364 -21.77 -26.61 11.19
CA GLU A 364 -21.50 -26.83 12.62
C GLU A 364 -21.01 -28.24 12.90
N GLU A 365 -21.56 -29.26 12.23
CA GLU A 365 -21.16 -30.65 12.42
C GLU A 365 -19.68 -30.87 12.07
N LEU A 366 -19.21 -30.31 10.94
CA LEU A 366 -17.81 -30.41 10.53
C LEU A 366 -16.88 -29.63 11.47
N LEU A 367 -17.35 -28.49 11.98
CA LEU A 367 -16.62 -27.68 12.96
C LEU A 367 -16.47 -28.42 14.28
N GLU A 368 -17.55 -28.94 14.86
CA GLU A 368 -17.53 -29.69 16.13
C GLU A 368 -16.59 -30.90 16.07
N SER A 369 -16.62 -31.65 14.95
CA SER A 369 -15.71 -32.77 14.72
C SER A 369 -14.24 -32.31 14.73
N ALA A 370 -13.94 -31.23 14.01
CA ALA A 370 -12.60 -30.65 13.96
C ALA A 370 -12.10 -30.14 15.32
N LEU A 371 -12.95 -29.44 16.09
CA LEU A 371 -12.60 -28.94 17.43
C LEU A 371 -12.36 -30.09 18.42
N SER A 372 -13.17 -31.15 18.36
CA SER A 372 -13.01 -32.36 19.17
C SER A 372 -11.66 -33.04 18.93
N LEU A 373 -11.22 -33.13 17.67
CA LEU A 373 -9.90 -33.66 17.33
C LEU A 373 -8.77 -32.70 17.74
N ALA A 374 -8.92 -31.41 17.46
CA ALA A 374 -7.93 -30.37 17.76
C ALA A 374 -7.61 -30.29 19.27
N SER A 375 -8.62 -30.47 20.13
CA SER A 375 -8.45 -30.46 21.60
C SER A 375 -7.49 -31.53 22.15
N LYS A 376 -7.21 -32.58 21.36
CA LYS A 376 -6.34 -33.70 21.74
C LYS A 376 -4.92 -33.57 21.17
N ALA A 377 -4.68 -32.62 20.27
CA ALA A 377 -3.42 -32.46 19.54
C ALA A 377 -2.53 -31.37 20.16
N ASP A 378 -1.21 -31.58 20.14
CA ASP A 378 -0.24 -30.54 20.51
C ASP A 378 -0.15 -29.45 19.45
N ILE A 379 -0.30 -29.82 18.17
CA ILE A 379 -0.18 -28.93 17.02
C ILE A 379 -1.29 -29.22 16.01
N VAL A 380 -1.94 -28.16 15.56
CA VAL A 380 -3.04 -28.22 14.59
C VAL A 380 -2.54 -27.68 13.25
N LEU A 381 -2.48 -28.51 12.22
CA LEU A 381 -2.16 -28.10 10.86
C LEU A 381 -3.46 -27.78 10.12
N THR A 382 -3.74 -26.50 9.88
CA THR A 382 -4.98 -26.06 9.24
C THR A 382 -4.70 -25.64 7.79
N PHE A 383 -5.26 -26.37 6.83
CA PHE A 383 -5.16 -26.09 5.41
C PHE A 383 -6.32 -25.20 4.98
N LEU A 384 -6.00 -24.07 4.35
CA LEU A 384 -6.95 -23.04 3.96
C LEU A 384 -6.78 -22.71 2.47
N GLY A 385 -7.83 -22.18 1.83
CA GLY A 385 -7.77 -21.81 0.42
C GLY A 385 -9.13 -21.67 -0.24
N LEU A 386 -9.14 -21.33 -1.52
CA LEU A 386 -10.36 -21.17 -2.31
C LEU A 386 -10.79 -22.51 -2.93
N GLY A 387 -12.10 -22.67 -3.19
CA GLY A 387 -12.63 -23.84 -3.88
C GLY A 387 -12.57 -23.71 -5.40
N LYS A 388 -12.34 -24.84 -6.09
CA LYS A 388 -12.23 -24.94 -7.56
C LYS A 388 -13.39 -24.31 -8.35
N ASN A 389 -14.60 -24.28 -7.79
CA ASN A 389 -15.77 -23.66 -8.43
C ASN A 389 -15.85 -22.14 -8.20
N ARG A 390 -15.22 -21.63 -7.13
CA ARG A 390 -15.15 -20.19 -6.80
C ARG A 390 -13.99 -19.48 -7.54
N GLU A 391 -13.01 -20.23 -8.05
CA GLU A 391 -11.89 -19.73 -8.88
C GLU A 391 -12.33 -19.24 -10.27
N LYS A 392 -13.47 -19.71 -10.81
CA LYS A 392 -13.86 -19.52 -12.23
C LYS A 392 -14.76 -18.32 -12.54
N THR A 393 -15.15 -17.50 -11.56
CA THR A 393 -16.08 -16.38 -11.80
C THR A 393 -15.40 -15.02 -11.60
N SER A 394 -15.18 -14.31 -12.71
CA SER A 394 -14.53 -12.98 -12.77
C SER A 394 -15.22 -11.90 -11.94
N ALA A 395 -16.49 -12.11 -11.56
CA ALA A 395 -17.25 -11.20 -10.69
C ALA A 395 -16.96 -11.40 -9.18
N PHE A 396 -16.51 -12.58 -8.76
CA PHE A 396 -16.22 -12.88 -7.34
C PHE A 396 -14.75 -12.67 -6.94
N ALA A 397 -13.85 -12.50 -7.92
CA ALA A 397 -12.47 -12.09 -7.68
C ALA A 397 -12.35 -10.77 -6.86
N GLN A 398 -13.42 -9.99 -6.70
CA GLN A 398 -13.43 -8.75 -5.92
C GLN A 398 -13.43 -8.95 -4.39
N LYS A 399 -13.60 -10.17 -3.88
CA LYS A 399 -13.59 -10.47 -2.43
C LYS A 399 -12.79 -11.74 -2.10
N ILE A 400 -11.49 -11.77 -2.40
CA ILE A 400 -10.63 -12.86 -1.89
C ILE A 400 -10.21 -12.58 -0.44
N ALA A 401 -11.19 -12.45 0.45
CA ALA A 401 -10.97 -12.69 1.86
C ALA A 401 -10.94 -14.21 2.10
N ILE A 402 -10.42 -14.63 3.24
CA ILE A 402 -10.59 -16.03 3.64
C ILE A 402 -12.08 -16.30 3.79
N PRO A 403 -12.60 -17.40 3.21
CA PRO A 403 -14.00 -17.75 3.32
C PRO A 403 -14.47 -17.75 4.79
N ALA A 404 -15.67 -17.22 5.05
CA ALA A 404 -16.18 -17.03 6.42
C ALA A 404 -16.20 -18.32 7.25
N ASN A 405 -16.49 -19.46 6.63
CA ASN A 405 -16.42 -20.79 7.27
C ASN A 405 -15.00 -21.17 7.74
N GLN A 406 -13.98 -20.82 6.97
CA GLN A 406 -12.57 -21.05 7.30
C GLN A 406 -12.10 -20.08 8.39
N GLN A 407 -12.55 -18.82 8.33
CA GLN A 407 -12.31 -17.84 9.38
C GLN A 407 -12.93 -18.30 10.71
N HIS A 408 -14.18 -18.75 10.69
CA HIS A 408 -14.88 -19.27 11.86
C HIS A 408 -14.17 -20.49 12.48
N LEU A 409 -13.61 -21.38 11.65
CA LEU A 409 -12.77 -22.48 12.13
C LEU A 409 -11.53 -21.96 12.88
N LEU A 410 -10.82 -20.97 12.33
CA LEU A 410 -9.60 -20.41 12.96
C LEU A 410 -9.90 -19.68 14.26
N GLU A 411 -10.96 -18.88 14.30
CA GLU A 411 -11.43 -18.20 15.51
C GLU A 411 -11.81 -19.22 16.59
N SER A 412 -12.57 -20.25 16.22
CA SER A 412 -12.95 -21.33 17.15
C SER A 412 -11.75 -22.13 17.67
N LEU A 413 -10.76 -22.39 16.82
CA LEU A 413 -9.52 -23.06 17.23
C LEU A 413 -8.70 -22.22 18.22
N SER A 414 -8.66 -20.89 18.04
CA SER A 414 -7.90 -19.99 18.91
C SER A 414 -8.38 -20.02 20.37
N GLY A 415 -9.66 -20.34 20.61
CA GLY A 415 -10.21 -20.52 21.97
C GLY A 415 -9.84 -21.85 22.65
N ILE A 416 -9.31 -22.83 21.91
CA ILE A 416 -9.07 -24.20 22.43
C ILE A 416 -7.58 -24.59 22.33
N CYS A 417 -6.87 -24.13 21.30
CA CYS A 417 -5.47 -24.47 21.06
C CYS A 417 -4.66 -23.26 20.59
N ASN A 418 -3.57 -22.97 21.30
CA ASN A 418 -2.70 -21.83 20.98
C ASN A 418 -1.68 -22.15 19.87
N LYS A 419 -1.65 -23.39 19.36
CA LYS A 419 -0.60 -23.92 18.46
C LYS A 419 -1.15 -24.29 17.08
N VAL A 420 -1.81 -23.34 16.45
CA VAL A 420 -2.35 -23.48 15.09
C VAL A 420 -1.32 -23.05 14.04
N VAL A 421 -1.09 -23.89 13.04
CA VAL A 421 -0.25 -23.63 11.86
C VAL A 421 -1.15 -23.54 10.64
N ALA A 422 -1.32 -22.34 10.08
CA ALA A 422 -2.07 -22.13 8.85
C ALA A 422 -1.19 -22.43 7.62
N ILE A 423 -1.71 -23.22 6.70
CA ILE A 423 -1.04 -23.63 5.47
C ILE A 423 -1.92 -23.22 4.29
N LEU A 424 -1.40 -22.31 3.45
CA LEU A 424 -2.10 -21.76 2.28
C LEU A 424 -1.31 -22.03 0.99
N PRO A 425 -1.95 -22.12 -0.17
CA PRO A 425 -1.25 -22.28 -1.44
C PRO A 425 -0.78 -20.90 -1.94
N PRO A 426 0.44 -20.77 -2.48
CA PRO A 426 0.93 -19.49 -2.97
C PRO A 426 0.10 -18.89 -4.11
N ASP A 427 -0.43 -19.74 -4.99
CA ASP A 427 -1.05 -19.37 -6.27
C ASP A 427 -2.29 -18.48 -6.11
N HIS A 428 -3.01 -18.63 -4.99
CA HIS A 428 -4.23 -17.90 -4.68
C HIS A 428 -4.25 -17.49 -3.21
N THR A 429 -3.15 -16.88 -2.76
CA THR A 429 -3.03 -16.41 -1.37
C THR A 429 -4.15 -15.40 -1.08
N PRO A 430 -5.12 -15.74 -0.19
CA PRO A 430 -6.20 -14.84 0.16
C PRO A 430 -5.69 -13.68 1.00
N ASP A 431 -6.56 -12.70 1.23
CA ASP A 431 -6.32 -11.66 2.23
C ASP A 431 -5.92 -12.27 3.57
N ILE A 432 -4.69 -12.03 4.02
CA ILE A 432 -4.23 -12.57 5.30
C ILE A 432 -4.51 -11.53 6.39
N GLY A 433 -5.79 -11.34 6.71
CA GLY A 433 -6.26 -10.71 7.95
C GLY A 433 -6.12 -11.61 9.19
N LEU A 434 -5.38 -12.72 9.09
CA LEU A 434 -5.28 -13.78 10.11
C LEU A 434 -4.19 -13.66 11.21
N PRO A 435 -3.39 -12.58 11.37
CA PRO A 435 -2.18 -12.71 12.18
C PRO A 435 -2.43 -12.88 13.68
N GLN A 436 -3.65 -12.86 14.23
CA GLN A 436 -3.87 -13.13 15.65
C GLN A 436 -4.13 -14.62 15.96
N SER A 437 -4.97 -15.31 15.18
CA SER A 437 -5.44 -16.67 15.51
C SER A 437 -4.46 -17.80 15.18
N CYS A 438 -3.39 -17.53 14.42
CA CYS A 438 -2.41 -18.53 13.99
C CYS A 438 -1.03 -18.28 14.59
N SER A 439 -0.38 -19.33 15.13
CA SER A 439 0.99 -19.25 15.64
C SER A 439 2.03 -19.27 14.51
N ALA A 440 1.79 -20.02 13.44
CA ALA A 440 2.63 -19.99 12.25
C ALA A 440 1.79 -19.95 10.96
N ILE A 441 2.37 -19.39 9.90
CA ILE A 441 1.73 -19.28 8.58
C ILE A 441 2.75 -19.69 7.52
N LEU A 442 2.39 -20.69 6.70
CA LEU A 442 3.19 -21.22 5.60
C LEU A 442 2.43 -21.06 4.29
N LEU A 443 3.08 -20.51 3.27
CA LEU A 443 2.64 -20.64 1.88
C LEU A 443 3.34 -21.85 1.26
N THR A 444 2.61 -22.91 0.95
CA THR A 444 3.17 -24.19 0.47
C THR A 444 2.41 -24.70 -0.76
N PRO A 445 3.09 -25.18 -1.81
CA PRO A 445 2.46 -25.79 -2.98
C PRO A 445 1.84 -27.16 -2.66
N PHE A 446 0.74 -27.20 -1.91
CA PHE A 446 0.14 -28.44 -1.42
C PHE A 446 -0.87 -29.08 -2.39
N TYR A 447 -1.05 -28.53 -3.59
CA TYR A 447 -1.86 -29.16 -4.64
C TYR A 447 -1.14 -30.30 -5.36
N VAL A 448 0.16 -30.48 -5.12
CA VAL A 448 0.99 -31.57 -5.68
C VAL A 448 1.49 -32.51 -4.58
N VAL A 449 1.59 -33.81 -4.89
CA VAL A 449 1.99 -34.84 -3.92
C VAL A 449 3.42 -34.62 -3.40
N SER A 450 4.33 -34.16 -4.25
CA SER A 450 5.71 -33.77 -3.86
C SER A 450 5.72 -32.68 -2.78
N GLY A 451 4.68 -31.84 -2.75
CA GLY A 451 4.48 -30.83 -1.73
C GLY A 451 4.28 -31.41 -0.33
N ALA A 452 3.77 -32.64 -0.20
CA ALA A 452 3.58 -33.29 1.10
C ALA A 452 4.91 -33.65 1.75
N LYS A 453 5.84 -34.22 0.97
CA LYS A 453 7.21 -34.53 1.43
C LYS A 453 8.01 -33.26 1.72
N ALA A 454 7.91 -32.25 0.85
CA ALA A 454 8.52 -30.94 1.09
C ALA A 454 8.01 -30.29 2.38
N LEU A 455 6.68 -30.29 2.60
CA LEU A 455 6.06 -29.77 3.82
C LEU A 455 6.52 -30.55 5.05
N ALA A 456 6.57 -31.89 4.99
CA ALA A 456 7.08 -32.71 6.08
C ALA A 456 8.55 -32.37 6.41
N ASN A 457 9.42 -32.20 5.42
CA ASN A 457 10.81 -31.80 5.63
C ASN A 457 10.94 -30.42 6.31
N ILE A 458 10.08 -29.48 5.95
CA ILE A 458 10.03 -28.14 6.56
C ILE A 458 9.47 -28.21 7.99
N LEU A 459 8.34 -28.89 8.19
CA LEU A 459 7.72 -29.04 9.50
C LEU A 459 8.67 -29.73 10.49
N THR A 460 9.43 -30.73 10.06
CA THR A 460 10.37 -31.46 10.91
C THR A 460 11.73 -30.79 11.07
N GLY A 461 12.00 -29.72 10.32
CA GLY A 461 13.28 -29.00 10.36
C GLY A 461 14.43 -29.72 9.64
N LYS A 462 14.16 -30.80 8.89
CA LYS A 462 15.14 -31.41 7.97
C LYS A 462 15.63 -30.39 6.94
N VAL A 463 14.73 -29.51 6.51
CA VAL A 463 15.01 -28.39 5.61
C VAL A 463 14.48 -27.11 6.25
N SER A 464 15.31 -26.06 6.25
CA SER A 464 14.85 -24.73 6.65
C SER A 464 14.06 -24.10 5.50
N PRO A 465 12.88 -23.49 5.76
CA PRO A 465 12.18 -22.74 4.72
C PRO A 465 13.08 -21.62 4.19
N CYS A 466 13.03 -21.40 2.89
CA CYS A 466 13.87 -20.42 2.20
C CYS A 466 13.16 -19.65 1.10
N GLY A 467 11.90 -19.95 0.78
CA GLY A 467 11.13 -19.18 -0.19
C GLY A 467 10.88 -17.75 0.29
N ARG A 468 10.78 -16.81 -0.65
CA ARG A 468 10.47 -15.39 -0.43
C ARG A 468 9.30 -14.98 -1.30
N LEU A 469 8.43 -14.14 -0.77
CA LEU A 469 7.29 -13.60 -1.51
C LEU A 469 7.70 -12.92 -2.82
N SER A 470 7.17 -13.38 -3.95
CA SER A 470 7.28 -12.72 -5.26
C SER A 470 6.24 -11.60 -5.46
N SER A 471 5.29 -11.46 -4.53
CA SER A 471 4.34 -10.36 -4.44
C SER A 471 4.01 -10.04 -2.98
N THR A 472 3.75 -8.77 -2.69
CA THR A 472 3.32 -8.29 -1.39
C THR A 472 1.96 -8.91 -1.04
N VAL A 473 1.78 -9.31 0.22
CA VAL A 473 0.50 -9.84 0.72
C VAL A 473 -0.21 -8.75 1.52
N TYR A 474 -1.46 -8.47 1.15
CA TYR A 474 -2.25 -7.32 1.61
C TYR A 474 -3.29 -7.67 2.68
N THR A 475 -3.81 -6.63 3.35
CA THR A 475 -5.06 -6.67 4.13
C THR A 475 -6.22 -5.97 3.41
N ALA A 476 -7.45 -6.49 3.56
CA ALA A 476 -8.61 -6.19 2.69
C ALA A 476 -9.06 -4.74 2.68
N THR A 477 -8.80 -4.02 3.77
CA THR A 477 -9.34 -2.69 4.04
C THR A 477 -8.60 -1.56 3.33
N ARG A 478 -7.35 -1.72 2.88
CA ARG A 478 -6.52 -0.59 2.40
C ARG A 478 -6.31 -0.52 0.88
N GLU A 479 -6.25 -1.64 0.16
CA GLU A 479 -6.01 -1.62 -1.30
C GLU A 479 -7.25 -1.22 -2.10
N ARG A 480 -8.46 -1.55 -1.61
CA ARG A 480 -9.72 -1.12 -2.23
C ARG A 480 -9.80 0.40 -2.36
N ILE A 481 -9.22 1.14 -1.42
CA ILE A 481 -9.24 2.59 -1.42
C ILE A 481 -8.25 3.14 -2.46
N LEU A 482 -7.03 2.60 -2.56
CA LEU A 482 -6.09 3.01 -3.60
C LEU A 482 -6.62 2.72 -5.02
N PHE A 483 -7.13 1.51 -5.27
CA PHE A 483 -7.64 1.12 -6.58
C PHE A 483 -8.94 1.85 -6.94
N ASP A 484 -9.87 2.03 -6.00
CA ASP A 484 -11.11 2.77 -6.24
C ASP A 484 -10.87 4.29 -6.36
N GLU A 485 -9.90 4.87 -5.64
CA GLU A 485 -9.49 6.27 -5.83
C GLU A 485 -8.80 6.51 -7.18
N LEU A 486 -7.90 5.61 -7.60
CA LEU A 486 -7.28 5.66 -8.93
C LEU A 486 -8.33 5.46 -10.05
N ARG A 487 -9.32 4.58 -9.83
CA ARG A 487 -10.45 4.33 -10.74
C ARG A 487 -11.44 5.51 -10.79
N ALA A 488 -11.65 6.21 -9.67
CA ALA A 488 -12.58 7.35 -9.56
C ALA A 488 -12.00 8.67 -10.10
N ARG A 489 -10.67 8.84 -10.11
CA ARG A 489 -10.03 10.10 -10.51
C ARG A 489 -9.53 10.17 -11.96
N ASN A 490 -9.65 9.10 -12.76
CA ASN A 490 -8.97 8.99 -14.08
C ASN A 490 -7.47 9.36 -13.99
N CYS A 491 -6.82 9.06 -12.86
CA CYS A 491 -5.43 9.43 -12.61
C CYS A 491 -4.48 8.43 -13.29
N THR A 492 -4.11 8.71 -14.53
CA THR A 492 -3.18 7.94 -15.36
C THR A 492 -1.70 8.17 -15.05
N LYS A 493 -1.38 8.97 -14.02
CA LYS A 493 0.01 9.30 -13.65
C LYS A 493 0.60 8.48 -12.50
N CYS A 494 -0.15 7.57 -11.87
CA CYS A 494 0.30 6.81 -10.69
C CYS A 494 0.88 5.42 -11.03
N THR A 495 1.13 5.13 -12.29
CA THR A 495 1.37 3.79 -12.80
C THR A 495 2.75 3.19 -12.50
N GLN A 496 3.69 3.98 -11.98
CA GLN A 496 5.00 3.49 -11.52
C GLN A 496 4.96 2.85 -10.12
N PHE A 497 3.85 3.01 -9.40
CA PHE A 497 3.69 2.60 -8.01
C PHE A 497 2.79 1.35 -7.92
N ILE A 498 3.36 0.18 -8.21
CA ILE A 498 2.67 -1.12 -8.13
C ILE A 498 3.37 -1.98 -7.08
N GLY A 499 2.58 -2.69 -6.27
CA GLY A 499 3.09 -3.54 -5.19
C GLY A 499 3.99 -2.75 -4.23
N TYR A 500 5.10 -3.35 -3.81
CA TYR A 500 6.03 -2.74 -2.85
C TYR A 500 6.52 -1.34 -3.25
N ARG A 501 6.61 -1.00 -4.55
CA ARG A 501 7.01 0.34 -5.00
C ARG A 501 6.03 1.40 -4.51
N HIS A 502 4.75 1.08 -4.43
CA HIS A 502 3.74 1.96 -3.85
C HIS A 502 3.91 2.05 -2.34
N TYR A 503 3.77 0.93 -1.63
CA TYR A 503 3.71 0.91 -0.17
C TYR A 503 4.99 1.45 0.47
N ASP A 504 6.15 1.12 -0.09
CA ASP A 504 7.43 1.66 0.38
C ASP A 504 7.56 3.16 0.14
N THR A 505 6.91 3.70 -0.90
CA THR A 505 6.93 5.13 -1.22
C THR A 505 5.93 5.92 -0.40
N ALA A 506 4.73 5.37 -0.21
CA ALA A 506 3.66 5.93 0.62
C ALA A 506 3.91 5.74 2.13
N ASN A 507 4.93 4.93 2.50
CA ASN A 507 5.21 4.53 3.88
C ASN A 507 3.99 3.85 4.55
N GLU A 508 3.33 2.99 3.79
CA GLU A 508 2.16 2.23 4.21
C GLU A 508 2.54 0.86 4.76
N TYR A 509 1.79 0.41 5.77
CA TYR A 509 2.02 -0.88 6.42
C TYR A 509 1.70 -2.05 5.48
N GLN A 510 2.66 -2.97 5.33
CA GLN A 510 2.55 -4.22 4.59
C GLN A 510 2.66 -5.37 5.59
N PRO A 511 1.60 -6.19 5.81
CA PRO A 511 1.67 -7.33 6.73
C PRO A 511 2.81 -8.29 6.38
N PHE A 512 2.96 -8.62 5.10
CA PHE A 512 4.10 -9.35 4.57
C PHE A 512 4.60 -8.69 3.28
N PRO A 513 5.74 -7.98 3.34
CA PRO A 513 6.24 -7.20 2.21
C PRO A 513 6.83 -8.09 1.11
N PHE A 514 6.99 -7.54 -0.09
CA PHE A 514 7.73 -8.19 -1.18
C PHE A 514 9.11 -8.69 -0.73
N GLY A 515 9.44 -9.91 -1.14
CA GLY A 515 10.68 -10.58 -0.76
C GLY A 515 10.71 -11.09 0.69
N HIS A 516 9.60 -11.02 1.45
CA HIS A 516 9.54 -11.55 2.82
C HIS A 516 9.48 -13.08 2.86
N GLY A 517 10.11 -13.65 3.89
CA GLY A 517 10.12 -15.08 4.16
C GLY A 517 11.07 -15.40 5.31
N LEU A 518 10.58 -16.06 6.35
CA LEU A 518 11.38 -16.44 7.50
C LEU A 518 12.19 -17.71 7.21
N SER A 519 13.27 -17.86 7.94
CA SER A 519 14.14 -19.03 7.96
C SER A 519 14.27 -19.52 9.39
N TYR A 520 14.59 -20.80 9.59
CA TYR A 520 15.02 -21.29 10.90
C TYR A 520 16.45 -20.83 11.24
N ALA A 521 17.21 -20.39 10.23
CA ALA A 521 18.55 -19.83 10.37
C ALA A 521 18.53 -18.30 10.47
N GLN A 522 19.59 -17.75 11.07
CA GLN A 522 19.82 -16.31 11.14
C GLN A 522 21.05 -15.95 10.30
N PHE A 523 20.98 -14.84 9.56
CA PHE A 523 22.06 -14.41 8.67
C PHE A 523 22.50 -12.98 8.95
N SER A 524 23.81 -12.72 8.89
CA SER A 524 24.37 -11.37 9.03
C SER A 524 25.07 -10.91 7.75
N TYR A 525 24.90 -9.63 7.44
CA TYR A 525 25.39 -9.00 6.20
C TYR A 525 26.48 -7.99 6.56
N SER A 526 27.56 -7.92 5.79
CA SER A 526 28.64 -6.95 6.07
C SER A 526 29.46 -6.53 4.85
N SER A 527 30.18 -5.42 5.00
CA SER A 527 31.21 -4.94 4.05
C SER A 527 30.70 -4.63 2.63
N LEU A 528 29.63 -3.83 2.52
CA LEU A 528 29.08 -3.42 1.23
C LEU A 528 30.08 -2.61 0.38
N ARG A 529 30.47 -3.20 -0.75
CA ARG A 529 31.29 -2.57 -1.80
C ARG A 529 30.48 -2.50 -3.08
N ILE A 530 30.64 -1.40 -3.80
CA ILE A 530 29.97 -1.18 -5.08
C ILE A 530 31.07 -0.91 -6.07
N THR A 531 31.02 -1.65 -7.17
CA THR A 531 31.83 -1.41 -8.36
C THR A 531 30.89 -0.99 -9.49
N LYS A 532 31.42 -0.54 -10.65
CA LYS A 532 30.61 0.09 -11.70
C LYS A 532 29.38 -0.73 -12.15
N ASN A 533 29.47 -2.05 -12.17
CA ASN A 533 28.42 -2.94 -12.68
C ASN A 533 27.96 -4.03 -11.69
N LYS A 534 28.52 -4.08 -10.48
CA LYS A 534 28.17 -5.11 -9.48
C LYS A 534 28.33 -4.65 -8.05
N VAL A 535 27.57 -5.27 -7.17
CA VAL A 535 27.60 -5.09 -5.72
C VAL A 535 28.26 -6.31 -5.08
N ARG A 536 29.19 -6.09 -4.15
CA ARG A 536 29.90 -7.13 -3.41
C ARG A 536 29.75 -6.93 -1.90
N PHE A 537 29.42 -7.98 -1.16
CA PHE A 537 29.31 -7.97 0.30
C PHE A 537 29.52 -9.39 0.85
N PHE A 538 29.51 -9.56 2.17
CA PHE A 538 29.54 -10.87 2.81
C PHE A 538 28.19 -11.21 3.43
N ILE A 539 27.82 -12.48 3.38
CA ILE A 539 26.76 -13.07 4.18
C ILE A 539 27.38 -14.15 5.06
N LYS A 540 27.03 -14.18 6.35
CA LYS A 540 27.35 -15.27 7.27
C LYS A 540 26.07 -15.92 7.78
N ASN A 541 26.02 -17.24 7.82
CA ASN A 541 25.04 -17.99 8.60
C ASN A 541 25.48 -18.02 10.07
N ASN A 542 24.67 -17.48 10.96
CA ASN A 542 24.94 -17.35 12.40
C ASN A 542 24.26 -18.45 13.23
N SER A 543 23.69 -19.46 12.58
CA SER A 543 22.96 -20.54 13.23
C SER A 543 23.71 -21.88 13.15
N SER A 544 23.22 -22.87 13.88
CA SER A 544 23.72 -24.25 13.89
C SER A 544 23.15 -25.13 12.77
N ILE A 545 22.30 -24.59 11.90
CA ILE A 545 21.65 -25.33 10.82
C ILE A 545 22.09 -24.83 9.45
N ARG A 546 22.17 -25.74 8.48
CA ARG A 546 22.37 -25.38 7.08
C ARG A 546 21.09 -24.77 6.52
N ALA A 547 21.20 -23.63 5.85
CA ALA A 547 20.05 -22.95 5.28
C ALA A 547 20.46 -22.04 4.12
N SER A 548 19.51 -21.78 3.24
CA SER A 548 19.65 -20.82 2.14
C SER A 548 19.13 -19.43 2.53
N GLU A 549 19.82 -18.40 2.05
CA GLU A 549 19.44 -17.00 2.16
C GLU A 549 19.30 -16.40 0.75
N ILE A 550 18.34 -15.49 0.56
CA ILE A 550 18.15 -14.75 -0.70
C ILE A 550 18.48 -13.30 -0.43
N ALA A 551 19.61 -12.86 -0.99
CA ALA A 551 20.02 -11.47 -0.90
C ALA A 551 19.41 -10.66 -2.04
N GLN A 552 18.80 -9.54 -1.70
CA GLN A 552 18.06 -8.67 -2.59
C GLN A 552 18.74 -7.29 -2.62
N VAL A 553 18.96 -6.76 -3.82
CA VAL A 553 19.64 -5.48 -4.04
C VAL A 553 18.66 -4.50 -4.68
N TYR A 554 18.48 -3.36 -4.04
CA TYR A 554 17.60 -2.30 -4.53
C TYR A 554 18.38 -1.02 -4.81
N ILE A 555 17.89 -0.24 -5.78
CA ILE A 555 18.37 1.10 -6.09
C ILE A 555 17.28 2.13 -5.80
N GLY A 556 17.64 3.23 -5.15
CA GLY A 556 16.72 4.34 -4.86
C GLY A 556 17.35 5.72 -5.06
N THR A 557 16.54 6.75 -4.97
CA THR A 557 16.94 8.17 -5.04
C THR A 557 16.61 8.90 -3.75
N LYS A 558 17.43 9.87 -3.36
CA LYS A 558 17.08 10.83 -2.29
C LYS A 558 16.55 12.16 -2.84
N ASP A 559 16.57 12.31 -4.16
CA ASP A 559 16.11 13.51 -4.84
C ASP A 559 14.61 13.45 -5.06
N ASN A 560 13.86 14.29 -4.34
CA ASN A 560 12.40 14.41 -4.46
C ASN A 560 11.98 15.27 -5.67
N SER A 561 12.91 15.68 -6.54
CA SER A 561 12.61 16.51 -7.71
C SER A 561 11.73 15.82 -8.75
N THR A 562 11.70 14.49 -8.76
CA THR A 562 10.94 13.66 -9.70
C THR A 562 10.15 12.61 -8.93
N LEU A 563 8.85 12.49 -9.23
CA LEU A 563 8.00 11.41 -8.71
C LEU A 563 8.55 10.06 -9.21
N ALA A 564 9.07 9.25 -8.30
CA ALA A 564 9.66 7.94 -8.59
C ALA A 564 9.53 7.02 -7.37
N PRO A 565 9.57 5.68 -7.54
CA PRO A 565 9.61 4.75 -6.42
C PRO A 565 10.80 5.01 -5.49
N ASN A 566 10.58 4.86 -4.18
CA ASN A 566 11.64 5.00 -3.17
C ASN A 566 12.82 4.05 -3.42
N LYS A 567 12.51 2.83 -3.86
CA LYS A 567 13.50 1.82 -4.23
C LYS A 567 12.92 0.83 -5.23
N GLU A 568 13.78 0.28 -6.07
CA GLU A 568 13.44 -0.73 -7.09
C GLU A 568 14.45 -1.87 -7.05
N LEU A 569 13.97 -3.12 -7.17
CA LEU A 569 14.81 -4.30 -7.25
C LEU A 569 15.70 -4.23 -8.50
N CYS A 570 16.99 -4.49 -8.32
CA CYS A 570 17.98 -4.39 -9.40
C CYS A 570 19.02 -5.52 -9.40
N GLY A 571 18.84 -6.51 -8.53
CA GLY A 571 19.66 -7.71 -8.46
C GLY A 571 19.24 -8.58 -7.29
N PHE A 572 19.37 -9.90 -7.43
CA PHE A 572 19.20 -10.84 -6.34
C PHE A 572 20.09 -12.07 -6.55
N THR A 573 20.30 -12.85 -5.50
CA THR A 573 20.92 -14.17 -5.60
C THR A 573 20.54 -15.02 -4.39
N LYS A 574 20.36 -16.32 -4.61
CA LYS A 574 20.14 -17.32 -3.56
C LYS A 574 21.44 -18.03 -3.23
N ILE A 575 21.71 -18.21 -1.95
CA ILE A 575 22.99 -18.74 -1.46
C ILE A 575 22.71 -19.71 -0.34
N ASP A 576 23.14 -20.97 -0.53
CA ASP A 576 23.12 -21.99 0.51
C ASP A 576 24.37 -21.93 1.39
N LEU A 577 24.21 -21.84 2.70
CA LEU A 577 25.30 -21.68 3.67
C LEU A 577 25.26 -22.76 4.75
N ALA A 578 26.39 -23.43 4.96
CA ALA A 578 26.58 -24.30 6.11
C ALA A 578 26.55 -23.50 7.43
N PRO A 579 26.36 -24.17 8.59
CA PRO A 579 26.47 -23.52 9.90
C PRO A 579 27.79 -22.75 10.03
N ASP A 580 27.73 -21.54 10.56
CA ASP A 580 28.87 -20.61 10.71
C ASP A 580 29.62 -20.21 9.43
N GLU A 581 29.18 -20.66 8.24
CA GLU A 581 29.82 -20.32 6.98
C GLU A 581 29.64 -18.84 6.64
N LYS A 582 30.73 -18.19 6.19
CA LYS A 582 30.74 -16.83 5.66
C LYS A 582 31.20 -16.85 4.21
N ARG A 583 30.36 -16.35 3.29
CA ARG A 583 30.65 -16.31 1.85
C ARG A 583 30.66 -14.89 1.30
N VAL A 584 31.51 -14.64 0.31
CA VAL A 584 31.48 -13.41 -0.51
C VAL A 584 30.38 -13.55 -1.55
N VAL A 585 29.55 -12.53 -1.66
CA VAL A 585 28.44 -12.45 -2.60
C VAL A 585 28.72 -11.36 -3.62
N GLU A 586 28.56 -11.66 -4.90
CA GLU A 586 28.63 -10.70 -6.00
C GLU A 586 27.34 -10.74 -6.80
N ILE A 587 26.66 -9.59 -6.91
CA ILE A 587 25.41 -9.47 -7.65
C ILE A 587 25.59 -8.43 -8.76
N PRO A 588 25.43 -8.80 -10.04
CA PRO A 588 25.43 -7.83 -11.14
C PRO A 588 24.20 -6.92 -11.04
N LEU A 589 24.37 -5.65 -11.38
CA LEU A 589 23.29 -4.68 -11.42
C LEU A 589 22.64 -4.65 -12.80
N THR A 590 21.34 -4.38 -12.85
CA THR A 590 20.62 -4.18 -14.13
C THR A 590 21.19 -3.01 -14.94
N ALA A 591 21.00 -3.05 -16.27
CA ALA A 591 21.36 -1.94 -17.15
C ALA A 591 20.67 -0.62 -16.74
N LYS A 592 19.40 -0.69 -16.30
CA LYS A 592 18.66 0.44 -15.72
C LYS A 592 19.38 1.00 -14.50
N ALA A 593 19.76 0.14 -13.53
CA ALA A 593 20.49 0.57 -12.34
C ALA A 593 21.86 1.18 -12.67
N ILE A 594 22.63 0.57 -13.59
CA ILE A 594 23.92 1.11 -14.05
C ILE A 594 23.73 2.50 -14.69
N THR A 595 22.71 2.66 -15.52
CA THR A 595 22.37 3.95 -16.16
C THR A 595 21.98 5.00 -15.12
N LEU A 596 21.18 4.63 -14.12
CA LEU A 596 20.80 5.52 -13.01
C LEU A 596 22.01 5.92 -12.16
N LEU A 597 22.96 5.01 -11.93
CA LEU A 597 24.22 5.30 -11.23
C LEU A 597 25.16 6.20 -12.05
N ALA A 598 25.08 6.15 -13.37
CA ALA A 598 25.88 6.99 -14.27
C ALA A 598 25.31 8.42 -14.44
N LYS A 599 24.04 8.68 -14.08
CA LYS A 599 23.43 10.01 -14.20
C LYS A 599 24.09 11.02 -13.23
N HIS A 600 24.72 12.04 -13.80
CA HIS A 600 25.35 13.13 -13.06
C HIS A 600 24.36 13.91 -12.18
N ASN A 601 24.87 14.48 -11.07
CA ASN A 601 24.14 15.37 -10.15
C ASN A 601 22.99 14.77 -9.34
N THR A 602 22.76 13.45 -9.38
CA THR A 602 21.74 12.80 -8.52
C THR A 602 22.41 11.93 -7.45
N THR A 603 21.97 12.05 -6.19
CA THR A 603 22.43 11.17 -5.11
C THR A 603 21.63 9.88 -5.14
N ARG A 604 22.31 8.74 -5.34
CA ARG A 604 21.69 7.42 -5.38
C ARG A 604 22.02 6.61 -4.14
N LEU A 605 21.09 5.74 -3.76
CA LEU A 605 21.23 4.81 -2.64
C LEU A 605 21.15 3.39 -3.18
N ILE A 606 22.09 2.55 -2.77
CA ILE A 606 22.01 1.09 -2.94
C ILE A 606 21.67 0.49 -1.58
N TYR A 607 20.62 -0.32 -1.58
CA TYR A 607 20.15 -1.08 -0.43
C TYR A 607 20.40 -2.56 -0.69
N VAL A 608 20.86 -3.28 0.33
CA VAL A 608 20.97 -4.74 0.32
C VAL A 608 20.22 -5.27 1.53
N GLY A 609 19.29 -6.18 1.29
CA GLY A 609 18.40 -6.72 2.31
C GLY A 609 18.03 -8.17 2.04
N SER A 610 17.25 -8.74 2.95
CA SER A 610 16.61 -10.05 2.78
C SER A 610 15.12 -9.95 2.42
N SER A 611 14.56 -8.75 2.43
CA SER A 611 13.24 -8.41 1.85
C SER A 611 13.23 -6.91 1.48
N SER A 612 12.16 -6.41 0.86
CA SER A 612 12.02 -4.97 0.62
C SER A 612 11.94 -4.15 1.92
N ALA A 613 11.50 -4.75 3.03
CA ALA A 613 11.43 -4.11 4.34
C ALA A 613 12.64 -4.39 5.26
N ASP A 614 13.31 -5.53 5.13
CA ASP A 614 14.51 -5.89 5.93
C ASP A 614 15.79 -5.52 5.17
N ILE A 615 16.11 -4.21 5.19
CA ILE A 615 17.33 -3.66 4.61
C ILE A 615 18.48 -3.71 5.63
N ARG A 616 19.51 -4.50 5.34
CA ARG A 616 20.63 -4.76 6.26
C ARG A 616 21.87 -3.92 5.97
N LEU A 617 22.08 -3.53 4.72
CA LEU A 617 23.19 -2.66 4.31
C LEU A 617 22.70 -1.55 3.38
N THR A 618 23.17 -0.33 3.62
CA THR A 618 22.87 0.83 2.77
C THR A 618 24.15 1.54 2.41
N LYS A 619 24.30 1.95 1.16
CA LYS A 619 25.43 2.77 0.72
C LYS A 619 24.99 3.90 -0.19
N ARG A 620 25.42 5.11 0.17
CA ARG A 620 25.21 6.33 -0.60
C ARG A 620 26.31 6.51 -1.63
N LEU A 621 25.91 6.82 -2.85
CA LEU A 621 26.81 7.19 -3.94
C LEU A 621 26.51 8.63 -4.34
N CYS A 622 27.46 9.51 -4.07
CA CYS A 622 27.49 10.84 -4.67
C CYS A 622 28.30 10.73 -5.96
N ALA A 623 27.70 11.06 -7.11
CA ALA A 623 28.44 11.09 -8.37
C ALA A 623 29.59 12.11 -8.26
N VAL A 624 30.82 11.64 -8.10
CA VAL A 624 32.03 12.47 -8.21
C VAL A 624 32.33 12.64 -9.69
N SER A 625 32.67 13.86 -10.10
CA SER A 625 33.02 14.27 -11.46
C SER A 625 33.80 13.19 -12.23
N PHE A 626 33.15 12.58 -13.22
CA PHE A 626 33.89 11.97 -14.33
C PHE A 626 34.23 13.10 -15.30
N ASN A 627 35.49 13.56 -15.27
CA ASN A 627 36.02 14.38 -16.35
C ASN A 627 36.23 13.48 -17.56
N GLY A 628 35.28 13.51 -18.50
CA GLY A 628 35.36 12.77 -19.76
C GLY A 628 34.26 13.18 -20.73
N ALA A 629 34.62 14.08 -21.65
CA ALA A 629 33.92 14.48 -22.87
C ALA A 629 32.54 15.14 -22.71
N GLY A 630 32.55 16.48 -22.76
CA GLY A 630 31.36 17.24 -23.10
C GLY A 630 30.92 16.94 -24.54
N SER A 631 29.64 16.66 -24.70
CA SER A 631 28.92 16.89 -25.96
C SER A 631 27.46 17.16 -25.61
N LYS A 632 27.00 18.36 -25.96
CA LYS A 632 25.58 18.67 -26.02
C LYS A 632 24.99 17.84 -27.16
N SER A 633 24.00 16.99 -26.90
CA SER A 633 23.06 16.59 -27.94
C SER A 633 21.68 16.32 -27.37
N LYS A 634 20.70 16.87 -28.09
CA LYS A 634 19.26 16.63 -27.97
C LYS A 634 18.97 15.13 -27.90
N SER A 635 17.86 14.79 -27.23
CA SER A 635 17.12 13.54 -27.48
C SER A 635 16.85 13.41 -28.97
N PRO A 636 17.11 12.25 -29.60
CA PRO A 636 16.02 11.63 -30.36
C PRO A 636 16.06 10.09 -30.47
N ASP A 637 14.86 9.54 -30.66
CA ASP A 637 14.41 8.59 -31.67
C ASP A 637 15.41 7.55 -32.25
N TYR A 638 15.02 6.28 -32.09
CA TYR A 638 15.38 5.12 -32.91
C TYR A 638 16.85 4.59 -32.91
N ILE A 639 16.93 3.29 -32.57
CA ILE A 639 17.99 2.27 -32.54
C ILE A 639 19.15 2.45 -33.54
N GLN A 640 20.40 2.09 -33.17
CA GLN A 640 21.16 1.03 -33.88
C GLN A 640 22.46 0.54 -33.21
N SER A 641 22.67 -0.75 -33.43
CA SER A 641 23.71 -1.70 -33.03
C SER A 641 25.16 -1.27 -33.29
N GLN A 642 26.03 -1.46 -32.29
CA GLN A 642 27.21 -2.34 -32.32
C GLN A 642 28.05 -2.14 -31.07
N SER A 643 28.15 -3.21 -30.27
CA SER A 643 29.06 -3.32 -29.12
C SER A 643 30.52 -3.32 -29.58
N ASN A 644 31.43 -2.79 -28.75
CA ASN A 644 32.76 -3.35 -28.56
C ASN A 644 33.19 -3.11 -27.10
N ILE A 645 33.06 -4.16 -26.29
CA ILE A 645 33.83 -4.35 -25.06
C ILE A 645 35.34 -4.25 -25.47
N ILE A 646 36.25 -3.89 -24.56
CA ILE A 646 37.70 -4.15 -24.69
C ILE A 646 38.47 -3.16 -25.60
N THR A 647 39.04 -2.10 -25.02
CA THR A 647 40.43 -1.73 -25.33
C THR A 647 41.11 -1.20 -24.07
N ASP A 648 41.52 -2.16 -23.24
CA ASP A 648 42.41 -1.99 -22.10
C ASP A 648 43.69 -1.25 -22.49
N ASN A 649 43.76 0.05 -22.18
CA ASN A 649 45.02 0.76 -21.99
C ASN A 649 44.72 2.00 -21.15
N PHE A 650 45.25 2.08 -19.92
CA PHE A 650 46.18 3.15 -19.51
C PHE A 650 46.51 3.05 -18.01
N LYS A 651 47.81 3.17 -17.73
CA LYS A 651 48.48 3.04 -16.43
C LYS A 651 48.12 4.20 -15.48
N LEU A 652 48.06 3.87 -14.20
CA LEU A 652 48.01 4.79 -13.07
C LEU A 652 49.27 5.67 -13.03
N GLU A 653 49.08 6.97 -13.18
CA GLU A 653 49.89 7.95 -12.45
C GLU A 653 49.00 8.66 -11.43
N GLU A 654 49.34 8.50 -10.16
CA GLU A 654 48.74 9.25 -9.07
C GLU A 654 49.01 10.74 -9.23
N LYS A 655 47.95 11.54 -9.31
CA LYS A 655 47.99 12.92 -8.83
C LYS A 655 46.90 13.15 -7.79
N VAL A 656 47.37 13.19 -6.56
CA VAL A 656 46.66 13.66 -5.37
C VAL A 656 46.29 15.14 -5.54
N SER A 657 45.13 15.49 -4.96
CA SER A 657 44.62 16.82 -4.57
C SER A 657 43.75 17.60 -5.56
N THR A 658 42.49 17.86 -5.14
CA THR A 658 42.00 19.21 -4.82
C THR A 658 40.64 19.15 -4.10
N MET A 659 40.67 18.88 -2.80
CA MET A 659 39.61 19.26 -1.86
C MET A 659 40.25 20.02 -0.69
N LYS A 660 40.85 21.17 -0.99
CA LYS A 660 41.32 22.16 -0.01
C LYS A 660 41.13 23.55 -0.60
N LYS A 661 39.91 24.09 -0.54
CA LYS A 661 39.67 25.53 -0.77
C LYS A 661 38.55 26.13 0.09
N SER A 662 37.62 25.33 0.60
CA SER A 662 36.60 25.80 1.56
C SER A 662 37.06 25.69 3.02
N VAL A 663 37.77 24.61 3.39
CA VAL A 663 38.33 24.43 4.74
C VAL A 663 39.57 25.32 4.98
N PHE A 664 40.28 25.72 3.91
CA PHE A 664 41.51 26.52 4.02
C PHE A 664 41.24 27.98 4.43
N ASN A 665 40.11 28.57 4.00
CA ASN A 665 39.77 29.96 4.33
C ASN A 665 39.19 30.11 5.74
N PHE A 666 38.64 29.03 6.32
CA PHE A 666 38.17 29.03 7.70
C PHE A 666 39.33 28.82 8.69
N ILE A 667 40.28 27.96 8.32
CA ILE A 667 41.50 27.72 9.12
C ILE A 667 42.47 28.93 9.03
N SER A 668 42.55 29.66 7.91
CA SER A 668 43.45 30.82 7.77
C SER A 668 43.06 32.02 8.65
N GLY A 669 41.77 32.22 8.92
CA GLY A 669 41.30 33.28 9.82
C GLY A 669 41.66 32.99 11.28
N SER A 670 41.47 31.75 11.73
CA SER A 670 41.77 31.35 13.11
C SER A 670 43.27 31.26 13.39
N ILE A 671 44.08 30.83 12.41
CA ILE A 671 45.55 30.81 12.54
C ILE A 671 46.12 32.24 12.61
N SER A 672 45.55 33.21 11.89
CA SER A 672 46.04 34.60 11.91
C SER A 672 45.86 35.27 13.27
N ILE A 673 44.76 34.96 13.98
CA ILE A 673 44.50 35.48 15.33
C ILE A 673 45.41 34.81 16.36
N LEU A 674 45.59 33.49 16.28
CA LEU A 674 46.52 32.74 17.13
C LEU A 674 47.98 33.17 16.93
N LEU A 675 48.39 33.45 15.69
CA LEU A 675 49.73 33.92 15.35
C LEU A 675 49.96 35.35 15.87
N ALA A 676 48.97 36.23 15.80
CA ALA A 676 49.06 37.59 16.36
C ALA A 676 49.19 37.59 17.89
N ILE A 677 48.46 36.70 18.59
CA ILE A 677 48.56 36.53 20.04
C ILE A 677 49.93 35.94 20.42
N ALA A 678 50.42 34.93 19.68
CA ALA A 678 51.73 34.35 19.91
C ALA A 678 52.88 35.34 19.63
N LEU A 679 52.77 36.17 18.60
CA LEU A 679 53.75 37.22 18.31
C LEU A 679 53.77 38.29 19.40
N LYS A 680 52.61 38.65 19.95
CA LYS A 680 52.51 39.62 21.05
C LYS A 680 53.17 39.07 22.34
N LEU A 681 52.93 37.80 22.66
CA LEU A 681 53.59 37.14 23.79
C LEU A 681 55.12 37.03 23.60
N TYR A 682 55.58 36.83 22.36
CA TYR A 682 57.00 36.84 22.02
C TYR A 682 57.63 38.24 22.08
N CYS A 683 56.95 39.27 21.61
CA CYS A 683 57.44 40.66 21.74
C CYS A 683 57.57 41.09 23.22
N ILE A 684 56.63 40.66 24.07
CA ILE A 684 56.70 40.86 25.53
C ILE A 684 57.89 40.10 26.12
N SER A 685 58.18 38.86 25.67
CA SER A 685 59.30 38.08 26.20
C SER A 685 60.68 38.58 25.74
N VAL A 686 60.75 39.31 24.63
CA VAL A 686 62.00 39.93 24.10
C VAL A 686 62.13 41.41 24.50
N GLY A 687 61.16 41.98 25.25
CA GLY A 687 61.25 43.34 25.80
C GLY A 687 61.00 44.45 24.78
N ILE A 688 60.25 44.18 23.71
CA ILE A 688 59.91 45.15 22.66
C ILE A 688 58.49 45.65 22.89
N ASP A 689 58.34 46.68 23.71
CA ASP A 689 57.08 47.41 23.87
C ASP A 689 56.94 48.46 22.75
N SER A 690 56.12 48.17 21.74
CA SER A 690 55.74 49.18 20.74
C SER A 690 54.22 49.33 20.68
N VAL A 691 53.74 50.50 21.12
CA VAL A 691 52.34 50.95 21.03
C VAL A 691 51.79 50.84 19.60
N PHE A 692 52.67 50.90 18.60
CA PHE A 692 52.34 50.72 17.19
C PHE A 692 51.75 49.35 16.84
N PHE A 693 52.20 48.27 17.51
CA PHE A 693 51.72 46.93 17.21
C PHE A 693 50.26 46.72 17.65
N ASP A 694 49.86 47.34 18.76
CA ASP A 694 48.51 47.24 19.29
C ASP A 694 47.49 47.97 18.42
N CYS A 695 47.87 49.13 17.88
CA CYS A 695 47.05 49.85 16.89
C CYS A 695 46.87 49.04 15.60
N PHE A 696 47.92 48.31 15.17
CA PHE A 696 47.86 47.49 13.95
C PHE A 696 46.92 46.29 14.09
N VAL A 697 46.92 45.62 15.25
CA VAL A 697 46.00 44.50 15.52
C VAL A 697 44.55 44.97 15.59
N ILE A 698 44.28 46.12 16.20
CA ILE A 698 42.92 46.70 16.25
C ILE A 698 42.41 47.05 14.83
N ALA A 699 43.28 47.61 13.99
CA ALA A 699 42.94 47.94 12.60
C ALA A 699 42.57 46.68 11.78
N LEU A 700 43.28 45.57 11.98
CA LEU A 700 42.99 44.29 11.31
C LEU A 700 41.64 43.70 11.72
N VAL A 701 41.28 43.79 13.00
CA VAL A 701 39.99 43.31 13.51
C VAL A 701 38.84 44.16 12.96
N LEU A 702 38.99 45.49 12.93
CA LEU A 702 37.99 46.39 12.35
C LEU A 702 37.80 46.15 10.85
N PHE A 703 38.88 45.89 10.11
CA PHE A 703 38.81 45.59 8.68
C PHE A 703 38.06 44.27 8.40
N GLY A 704 38.30 43.23 9.20
CA GLY A 704 37.56 41.97 9.11
C GLY A 704 36.06 42.12 9.38
N LEU A 705 35.70 43.00 10.31
CA LEU A 705 34.31 43.27 10.69
C LEU A 705 33.55 44.04 9.61
N ILE A 706 34.22 44.97 8.91
CA ILE A 706 33.67 45.69 7.75
C ILE A 706 33.39 44.73 6.59
N LEU A 707 34.32 43.81 6.29
CA LEU A 707 34.11 42.81 5.23
C LEU A 707 32.95 41.87 5.54
N PHE A 708 32.76 41.50 6.81
CA PHE A 708 31.64 40.68 7.24
C PHE A 708 30.29 41.40 7.06
N ILE A 709 30.19 42.66 7.49
CA ILE A 709 28.98 43.47 7.33
C ILE A 709 28.64 43.68 5.85
N SER A 710 29.66 43.91 5.00
CA SER A 710 29.47 44.08 3.55
C SER A 710 28.87 42.83 2.90
N GLU A 711 29.33 41.63 3.29
CA GLU A 711 28.82 40.36 2.75
C GLU A 711 27.39 40.06 3.23
N VAL A 712 27.02 40.46 4.46
CA VAL A 712 25.66 40.32 4.99
C VAL A 712 24.68 41.26 4.26
N ILE A 713 25.07 42.52 4.00
CA ILE A 713 24.24 43.47 3.25
C ILE A 713 24.03 43.00 1.80
N ARG A 714 25.09 42.46 1.17
CA ARG A 714 25.03 41.91 -0.18
C ARG A 714 24.06 40.73 -0.29
N ARG A 715 24.03 39.84 0.72
CA ARG A 715 23.08 38.71 0.77
C ARG A 715 21.63 39.17 0.92
N ASN A 716 21.37 40.18 1.76
CA ASN A 716 20.02 40.70 1.95
C ASN A 716 19.47 41.43 0.71
N SER A 717 20.32 42.13 -0.05
CA SER A 717 19.92 42.79 -1.30
C SER A 717 19.48 41.78 -2.38
N ILE A 718 20.21 40.66 -2.52
CA ILE A 718 19.88 39.60 -3.49
C ILE A 718 18.58 38.88 -3.09
N HIS A 719 18.34 38.72 -1.78
CA HIS A 719 17.13 38.03 -1.31
C HIS A 719 15.86 38.86 -1.54
N ASN A 720 15.93 40.19 -1.41
CA ASN A 720 14.80 41.10 -1.63
C ASN A 720 14.44 41.24 -3.11
N ALA A 721 15.42 41.20 -4.02
CA ALA A 721 15.17 41.22 -5.46
C ALA A 721 14.43 39.95 -5.94
N HIS A 722 14.79 38.78 -5.39
CA HIS A 722 14.10 37.53 -5.70
C HIS A 722 12.66 37.49 -5.16
N ARG A 723 12.37 38.17 -4.04
CA ARG A 723 11.03 38.18 -3.42
C ARG A 723 10.02 38.96 -4.26
N GLN A 724 10.41 40.10 -4.84
CA GLN A 724 9.53 40.90 -5.69
C GLN A 724 9.15 40.23 -7.02
N GLU A 725 10.02 39.38 -7.60
CA GLU A 725 9.68 38.60 -8.79
C GLU A 725 8.77 37.41 -8.46
N ILE A 726 8.95 36.77 -7.30
CA ILE A 726 8.10 35.68 -6.81
C ILE A 726 6.69 36.18 -6.48
N ASP A 727 6.55 37.37 -5.88
CA ASP A 727 5.24 37.95 -5.55
C ASP A 727 4.43 38.33 -6.80
N LYS A 728 5.10 38.78 -7.88
CA LYS A 728 4.45 39.01 -9.19
C LYS A 728 4.04 37.71 -9.90
N ALA A 729 4.80 36.63 -9.72
CA ALA A 729 4.44 35.31 -10.23
C ALA A 729 3.27 34.68 -9.45
N ASN A 730 3.26 34.85 -8.13
CA ASN A 730 2.21 34.33 -7.24
C ASN A 730 0.88 35.07 -7.38
N ALA A 731 0.88 36.38 -7.61
CA ALA A 731 -0.35 37.14 -7.88
C ALA A 731 -1.05 36.70 -9.19
N LYS A 732 -0.27 36.18 -10.16
CA LYS A 732 -0.78 35.65 -11.43
C LYS A 732 -1.25 34.20 -11.31
N SER A 733 -0.67 33.40 -10.40
CA SER A 733 -1.15 32.03 -10.11
C SER A 733 -2.42 32.03 -9.24
N PHE A 734 -2.58 33.01 -8.34
CA PHE A 734 -3.75 33.12 -7.46
C PHE A 734 -5.07 33.34 -8.22
N LYS A 735 -5.05 34.05 -9.36
CA LYS A 735 -6.24 34.21 -10.22
C LYS A 735 -6.61 32.94 -11.00
N ASN A 736 -5.67 32.03 -11.23
CA ASN A 736 -5.94 30.75 -11.90
C ASN A 736 -6.30 29.62 -10.91
N ALA A 737 -5.93 29.74 -9.63
CA ALA A 737 -6.23 28.76 -8.59
C ALA A 737 -7.71 28.75 -8.14
N GLN A 738 -8.46 29.84 -8.33
CA GLN A 738 -9.90 29.88 -8.01
C GLN A 738 -10.79 28.99 -8.91
N LYS A 739 -10.22 28.31 -9.92
CA LYS A 739 -10.96 27.37 -10.78
C LYS A 739 -10.62 25.89 -10.56
N ILE A 740 -9.77 25.55 -9.59
CA ILE A 740 -9.39 24.15 -9.32
C ILE A 740 -9.39 23.93 -7.80
N SER A 741 -10.58 23.86 -7.19
CA SER A 741 -10.74 23.28 -5.85
C SER A 741 -11.99 22.40 -5.84
N LYS A 742 -11.83 21.18 -6.31
CA LYS A 742 -12.72 20.09 -5.95
C LYS A 742 -11.87 18.82 -5.91
N TYR A 743 -12.17 17.98 -4.92
CA TYR A 743 -11.59 16.67 -4.61
C TYR A 743 -10.44 16.71 -3.61
N ASP A 744 -10.85 16.76 -2.34
CA ASP A 744 -10.05 16.44 -1.17
C ASP A 744 -10.25 14.96 -0.82
N VAL A 745 -9.16 14.32 -0.43
CA VAL A 745 -8.89 12.87 -0.51
C VAL A 745 -9.13 12.18 0.84
N ASP A 746 -9.28 12.93 1.92
CA ASP A 746 -9.21 12.39 3.28
C ASP A 746 -10.54 11.84 3.83
N ALA A 747 -11.63 11.91 3.06
CA ALA A 747 -12.97 11.53 3.54
C ALA A 747 -13.32 10.02 3.46
N MET A 748 -12.39 9.12 3.12
CA MET A 748 -12.71 7.71 2.82
C MET A 748 -12.21 6.65 3.83
N PHE A 749 -11.43 6.98 4.86
CA PHE A 749 -10.64 5.97 5.60
C PHE A 749 -11.14 5.52 6.99
N ILE A 750 -12.26 6.02 7.51
CA ILE A 750 -12.75 5.63 8.85
C ILE A 750 -14.02 4.81 8.71
N LYS A 751 -13.89 3.49 8.54
CA LYS A 751 -14.83 2.46 9.03
C LYS A 751 -14.41 1.05 8.59
N GLU A 752 -13.88 0.27 9.52
CA GLU A 752 -14.53 -0.94 10.07
C GLU A 752 -13.51 -1.85 10.77
N PHE A 753 -13.55 -1.74 12.10
CA PHE A 753 -13.41 -2.77 13.14
C PHE A 753 -12.08 -3.51 13.33
N ASP A 754 -11.46 -3.12 14.45
CA ASP A 754 -10.70 -3.96 15.37
C ASP A 754 -11.61 -5.08 15.93
N THR A 755 -10.97 -6.13 16.45
CA THR A 755 -11.46 -7.18 17.37
C THR A 755 -10.41 -8.31 17.31
N ASP A 756 -9.82 -8.85 18.37
CA ASP A 756 -9.97 -8.62 19.79
C ASP A 756 -8.81 -9.36 20.52
N ASN A 757 -8.02 -8.61 21.29
CA ASN A 757 -7.50 -8.90 22.64
C ASN A 757 -6.63 -10.14 23.07
N ASP A 758 -5.46 -9.77 23.62
CA ASP A 758 -4.87 -10.11 24.93
C ASP A 758 -4.33 -11.52 25.28
N SER A 759 -3.02 -11.62 25.53
CA SER A 759 -2.45 -11.56 26.91
C SER A 759 -0.92 -11.76 27.01
N ALA A 760 -0.33 -10.95 27.91
CA ALA A 760 0.92 -11.14 28.71
C ALA A 760 2.27 -11.40 27.97
N SER A 761 3.11 -10.38 27.73
CA SER A 761 4.09 -9.73 28.65
C SER A 761 5.49 -10.37 28.67
N ALA A 762 6.47 -9.66 28.07
CA ALA A 762 7.76 -9.25 28.69
C ALA A 762 8.88 -8.98 27.65
N LYS A 763 9.10 -7.68 27.38
CA LYS A 763 10.34 -6.92 27.13
C LYS A 763 11.51 -7.54 26.32
N ALA A 764 11.87 -6.87 25.21
CA ALA A 764 13.03 -5.96 25.13
C ALA A 764 13.14 -5.36 23.69
N GLN A 765 12.65 -4.14 23.50
CA GLN A 765 13.41 -2.93 23.14
C GLN A 765 14.28 -3.00 21.87
N ASN A 766 13.85 -2.30 20.82
CA ASN A 766 14.70 -1.39 20.03
C ASN A 766 13.83 -0.25 19.49
N ASP A 767 14.38 0.97 19.57
CA ASP A 767 13.69 2.25 19.62
C ASP A 767 12.74 2.56 18.46
N ASP A 768 11.55 2.99 18.87
CA ASP A 768 10.28 2.76 18.22
C ASP A 768 9.41 4.00 18.52
N VAL A 769 9.08 4.83 17.52
CA VAL A 769 8.17 5.96 17.74
C VAL A 769 6.74 5.44 17.99
N SER A 770 6.42 4.21 17.57
CA SER A 770 5.22 3.48 18.04
C SER A 770 5.36 2.89 19.45
N SER A 771 6.56 2.73 20.03
CA SER A 771 6.71 2.28 21.42
C SER A 771 6.43 3.37 22.44
N LYS A 772 6.67 4.64 22.11
CA LYS A 772 6.41 5.74 23.05
C LYS A 772 4.92 5.89 23.37
N HIS A 773 4.02 5.56 22.44
CA HIS A 773 2.58 5.58 22.70
C HIS A 773 2.18 4.51 23.71
N LEU A 774 2.78 3.31 23.62
CA LEU A 774 2.53 2.21 24.55
C LEU A 774 2.99 2.52 25.98
N ASP A 775 3.99 3.38 26.17
CA ASP A 775 4.42 3.83 27.51
C ASP A 775 3.33 4.60 28.26
N PHE A 776 2.36 5.20 27.54
CA PHE A 776 1.23 5.96 28.09
C PHE A 776 -0.09 5.18 28.10
N VAL A 777 -0.08 3.91 27.68
CA VAL A 777 -1.26 3.04 27.64
C VAL A 777 -1.18 2.04 28.80
N ASP A 778 -1.93 2.31 29.86
CA ASP A 778 -2.18 1.36 30.94
C ASP A 778 -3.31 0.42 30.55
N ARG A 779 -2.95 -0.82 30.21
CA ARG A 779 -3.90 -1.84 29.74
C ARG A 779 -4.90 -2.28 30.82
N GLU A 780 -4.66 -1.96 32.09
CA GLU A 780 -5.59 -2.25 33.19
C GLU A 780 -6.61 -1.12 33.41
N GLN A 781 -6.41 0.05 32.79
CA GLN A 781 -7.35 1.17 32.91
C GLN A 781 -8.58 0.93 32.03
N SER A 782 -9.77 1.26 32.54
CA SER A 782 -11.05 1.17 31.84
C SER A 782 -11.85 2.47 31.99
N PHE A 783 -12.89 2.67 31.19
CA PHE A 783 -13.78 3.84 31.35
C PHE A 783 -14.45 3.88 32.73
N ALA A 784 -14.82 2.72 33.29
CA ALA A 784 -15.37 2.65 34.65
C ALA A 784 -14.36 3.10 35.71
N ASN A 785 -13.10 2.67 35.59
CA ASN A 785 -12.03 3.09 36.50
C ASN A 785 -11.72 4.58 36.34
N ALA A 786 -11.64 5.07 35.10
CA ALA A 786 -11.41 6.49 34.80
C ALA A 786 -12.56 7.38 35.30
N ALA A 787 -13.81 6.94 35.21
CA ALA A 787 -14.95 7.65 35.75
C ALA A 787 -14.91 7.73 37.28
N ALA A 788 -14.56 6.63 37.96
CA ALA A 788 -14.38 6.60 39.41
C ALA A 788 -13.20 7.47 39.87
N ASP A 789 -12.08 7.41 39.15
CA ASP A 789 -10.89 8.21 39.40
C ASP A 789 -11.18 9.71 39.22
N PHE A 790 -11.93 10.08 38.17
CA PHE A 790 -12.39 11.45 37.96
C PHE A 790 -13.34 11.93 39.07
N GLU A 791 -14.24 11.06 39.56
CA GLU A 791 -15.14 11.42 40.67
C GLU A 791 -14.36 11.76 41.93
N ILE A 792 -13.41 10.91 42.32
CA ILE A 792 -12.56 11.12 43.50
C ILE A 792 -11.71 12.39 43.30
N PHE A 793 -11.17 12.58 42.08
CA PHE A 793 -10.41 13.77 41.73
C PHE A 793 -11.25 15.04 41.90
N ALA A 794 -12.45 15.08 41.32
CA ALA A 794 -13.35 16.21 41.43
C ALA A 794 -13.71 16.52 42.89
N GLN A 795 -14.02 15.50 43.69
CA GLN A 795 -14.35 15.66 45.12
C GLN A 795 -13.19 16.25 45.92
N SER A 796 -11.95 15.88 45.61
CA SER A 796 -10.77 16.47 46.25
C SER A 796 -10.58 17.95 45.93
N LYS A 797 -11.08 18.39 44.77
CA LYS A 797 -11.05 19.79 44.32
C LYS A 797 -12.28 20.58 44.81
N GLY A 798 -13.17 19.96 45.59
CA GLY A 798 -14.36 20.60 46.13
C GLY A 798 -15.59 20.53 45.21
N TYR A 799 -15.63 19.58 44.28
CA TYR A 799 -16.72 19.46 43.32
C TYR A 799 -17.35 18.06 43.34
N LYS A 800 -18.68 17.98 43.30
CA LYS A 800 -19.40 16.71 43.26
C LYS A 800 -20.22 16.59 41.98
N PHE A 801 -19.86 15.62 41.15
CA PHE A 801 -20.64 15.22 39.98
C PHE A 801 -21.49 14.00 40.30
N ALA A 802 -22.76 13.99 39.88
CA ALA A 802 -23.54 12.77 39.95
C ALA A 802 -23.02 11.74 38.93
N GLN A 803 -23.08 10.45 39.27
CA GLN A 803 -22.56 9.36 38.43
C GLN A 803 -22.99 9.43 36.95
N PRO A 804 -24.27 9.71 36.60
CA PRO A 804 -24.67 9.86 35.20
C PRO A 804 -23.97 11.04 34.50
N VAL A 805 -23.61 12.10 35.22
CA VAL A 805 -22.92 13.28 34.67
C VAL A 805 -21.51 12.92 34.22
N ILE A 806 -20.78 12.17 35.05
CA ILE A 806 -19.41 11.75 34.76
C ILE A 806 -19.39 10.87 33.51
N LYS A 807 -20.33 9.93 33.41
CA LYS A 807 -20.47 9.06 32.22
C LYS A 807 -20.71 9.88 30.96
N ARG A 808 -21.56 10.92 31.01
CA ARG A 808 -21.79 11.82 29.87
C ARG A 808 -20.56 12.62 29.47
N ILE A 809 -19.74 13.07 30.42
CA ILE A 809 -18.50 13.79 30.13
C ILE A 809 -17.57 12.91 29.28
N PHE A 810 -17.28 11.69 29.74
CA PHE A 810 -16.41 10.77 29.00
C PHE A 810 -17.04 10.33 27.67
N SER A 811 -18.35 10.14 27.62
CA SER A 811 -19.08 9.80 26.38
C SER A 811 -19.01 10.93 25.35
N ALA A 812 -19.16 12.18 25.79
CA ALA A 812 -19.06 13.35 24.92
C ALA A 812 -17.66 13.52 24.33
N ILE A 813 -16.62 13.39 25.16
CA ILE A 813 -15.21 13.50 24.73
C ILE A 813 -14.85 12.37 23.75
N SER A 814 -15.39 11.16 23.95
CA SER A 814 -15.18 10.02 23.06
C SER A 814 -15.89 10.16 21.71
N ALA A 815 -17.08 10.78 21.70
CA ALA A 815 -17.93 10.88 20.53
C ALA A 815 -17.63 12.10 19.63
N SER A 816 -17.05 13.19 20.17
CA SER A 816 -16.78 14.40 19.39
C SER A 816 -15.60 15.23 19.96
N ARG A 817 -14.91 15.97 19.09
CA ARG A 817 -13.94 17.01 19.47
C ARG A 817 -14.58 18.36 19.80
N LEU A 818 -15.90 18.48 19.62
CA LEU A 818 -16.66 19.67 19.94
C LEU A 818 -17.82 19.32 20.87
N ALA A 819 -17.78 19.83 22.10
CA ALA A 819 -18.88 19.71 23.04
C ALA A 819 -19.52 21.07 23.29
N VAL A 820 -20.85 21.12 23.32
CA VAL A 820 -21.61 22.30 23.76
C VAL A 820 -22.19 21.99 25.12
N VAL A 821 -21.91 22.83 26.10
CA VAL A 821 -22.46 22.78 27.45
C VAL A 821 -23.57 23.81 27.57
N THR A 822 -24.66 23.42 28.22
CA THR A 822 -25.85 24.27 28.40
C THR A 822 -26.20 24.39 29.88
N GLY A 823 -26.75 25.54 30.28
CA GLY A 823 -27.26 25.75 31.64
C GLY A 823 -26.20 25.98 32.72
N MET A 824 -24.98 26.38 32.35
CA MET A 824 -23.93 26.84 33.29
C MET A 824 -23.70 28.35 33.12
N ASN A 825 -23.52 29.07 34.23
CA ASN A 825 -22.98 30.43 34.18
C ASN A 825 -21.47 30.39 33.86
N ASP A 826 -20.88 31.55 33.55
CA ASP A 826 -19.47 31.62 33.14
C ASP A 826 -18.48 31.20 34.24
N GLU A 827 -18.83 31.40 35.51
CA GLU A 827 -17.97 31.06 36.66
C GLU A 827 -17.92 29.54 36.90
N ASP A 828 -19.10 28.90 36.86
CA ASP A 828 -19.25 27.45 36.96
C ASP A 828 -18.60 26.76 35.76
N PHE A 829 -18.74 27.34 34.55
CA PHE A 829 -18.08 26.85 33.35
C PHE A 829 -16.55 26.92 33.47
N GLY A 830 -16.00 28.05 33.92
CA GLY A 830 -14.57 28.19 34.17
C GLY A 830 -14.06 27.17 35.19
N SER A 831 -14.81 26.94 36.26
CA SER A 831 -14.51 25.92 37.26
C SER A 831 -14.56 24.50 36.68
N PHE A 832 -15.54 24.21 35.83
CA PHE A 832 -15.66 22.92 35.14
C PHE A 832 -14.45 22.63 34.22
N ILE A 833 -14.05 23.59 33.38
CA ILE A 833 -12.87 23.45 32.51
C ILE A 833 -11.59 23.32 33.34
N THR A 834 -11.50 24.04 34.47
CA THR A 834 -10.37 23.93 35.41
C THR A 834 -10.26 22.52 35.98
N VAL A 835 -11.37 21.92 36.42
CA VAL A 835 -11.36 20.56 36.96
C VAL A 835 -10.99 19.55 35.88
N LEU A 836 -11.53 19.67 34.66
CA LEU A 836 -11.20 18.76 33.56
C LEU A 836 -9.73 18.87 33.13
N SER A 837 -9.23 20.08 32.89
CA SER A 837 -7.85 20.28 32.43
C SER A 837 -6.84 19.80 33.48
N ASN A 838 -7.11 20.06 34.78
CA ASN A 838 -6.28 19.55 35.86
C ASN A 838 -6.30 18.02 36.00
N TYR A 839 -7.41 17.36 35.64
CA TYR A 839 -7.46 15.89 35.60
C TYR A 839 -6.58 15.34 34.48
N PHE A 840 -6.52 16.03 33.34
CA PHE A 840 -5.70 15.67 32.17
C PHE A 840 -4.25 16.21 32.21
N GLU A 841 -3.84 16.87 33.29
CA GLU A 841 -2.52 17.51 33.44
C GLU A 841 -2.21 18.55 32.36
N THR A 842 -3.22 19.32 31.98
CA THR A 842 -3.07 20.39 31.01
C THR A 842 -3.35 21.74 31.64
N GLU A 843 -2.78 22.78 31.05
CA GLU A 843 -3.06 24.16 31.42
C GLU A 843 -4.53 24.48 31.15
N VAL A 844 -5.08 25.44 31.90
CA VAL A 844 -6.49 25.82 31.81
C VAL A 844 -6.65 26.90 30.76
N PHE A 845 -7.32 26.58 29.66
CA PHE A 845 -7.59 27.52 28.56
C PHE A 845 -9.08 27.86 28.50
N VAL A 846 -9.44 29.06 28.95
CA VAL A 846 -10.83 29.57 28.88
C VAL A 846 -10.85 30.95 28.23
N GLU A 847 -11.37 31.05 27.02
CA GLU A 847 -11.57 32.32 26.31
C GLU A 847 -13.03 32.77 26.44
N ARG A 848 -13.22 34.04 26.81
CA ARG A 848 -14.55 34.67 26.83
C ARG A 848 -14.79 35.35 25.49
N ILE A 849 -15.76 34.86 24.73
CA ILE A 849 -16.12 35.47 23.45
C ILE A 849 -16.77 36.83 23.69
N ASP A 850 -16.21 37.87 23.07
CA ASP A 850 -16.73 39.22 23.09
C ASP A 850 -17.45 39.58 21.76
N GLN A 851 -17.95 40.81 21.65
CA GLN A 851 -18.72 41.24 20.47
C GLN A 851 -17.86 41.57 19.25
N THR A 852 -16.53 41.63 19.41
CA THR A 852 -15.57 41.99 18.35
C THR A 852 -15.15 40.78 17.52
N TYR A 853 -15.42 39.56 17.98
CA TYR A 853 -15.08 38.32 17.28
C TYR A 853 -15.97 38.16 16.05
N THR A 854 -15.37 38.34 14.87
CA THR A 854 -16.04 38.32 13.56
C THR A 854 -15.41 37.35 12.57
N CYS A 855 -14.18 36.88 12.83
CA CYS A 855 -13.47 35.95 11.97
C CYS A 855 -12.64 34.93 12.76
N ALA A 856 -12.11 33.91 12.09
CA ALA A 856 -11.32 32.85 12.73
C ALA A 856 -9.99 33.35 13.32
N GLU A 857 -9.44 34.46 12.82
CA GLU A 857 -8.24 35.07 13.39
C GLU A 857 -8.50 35.58 14.80
N ASP A 858 -9.72 36.03 15.11
CA ASP A 858 -10.08 36.58 16.43
C ASP A 858 -10.05 35.51 17.51
N LEU A 859 -10.25 34.23 17.14
CA LEU A 859 -10.05 33.10 18.04
C LEU A 859 -8.58 32.82 18.31
N LEU A 860 -7.63 33.29 17.50
CA LEU A 860 -6.19 33.06 17.72
C LEU A 860 -5.50 34.28 18.32
N PHE A 861 -5.93 35.47 17.92
CA PHE A 861 -5.34 36.73 18.33
C PHE A 861 -6.42 37.77 18.59
N LYS A 862 -6.32 38.46 19.72
CA LYS A 862 -7.19 39.60 20.05
C LYS A 862 -6.41 40.91 19.93
N ALA A 863 -7.10 41.97 19.48
CA ALA A 863 -6.51 43.30 19.43
C ALA A 863 -6.53 43.94 20.82
N ASP A 864 -5.36 44.28 21.37
CA ASP A 864 -5.28 45.07 22.59
C ASP A 864 -5.46 46.56 22.31
N SER A 865 -5.78 47.34 23.35
CA SER A 865 -6.00 48.80 23.28
C SER A 865 -4.82 49.60 22.71
N SER A 866 -3.65 48.98 22.56
CA SER A 866 -2.41 49.52 21.99
C SER A 866 -2.19 49.17 20.50
N SER A 867 -3.16 48.54 19.82
CA SER A 867 -3.03 48.05 18.43
C SER A 867 -2.05 46.89 18.21
N ILE A 868 -1.55 46.27 19.29
CA ILE A 868 -0.76 45.04 19.26
C ILE A 868 -1.73 43.86 19.40
N ARG A 869 -1.56 42.83 18.56
CA ARG A 869 -2.33 41.58 18.65
C ARG A 869 -1.70 40.68 19.72
N SER A 870 -2.47 40.22 20.71
CA SER A 870 -2.02 39.26 21.72
C SER A 870 -2.69 37.90 21.51
N LYS A 871 -1.98 36.81 21.82
CA LYS A 871 -2.53 35.44 21.72
C LYS A 871 -3.73 35.26 22.65
N THR A 872 -4.78 34.65 22.14
CA THR A 872 -5.93 34.18 22.93
C THR A 872 -5.60 32.90 23.67
N GLN A 873 -6.46 32.49 24.60
CA GLN A 873 -6.34 31.19 25.28
C GLN A 873 -6.46 30.01 24.30
N VAL A 874 -7.21 30.17 23.20
CA VAL A 874 -7.33 29.12 22.17
C VAL A 874 -6.01 28.93 21.40
N CYS A 875 -5.30 30.01 21.06
CA CYS A 875 -3.99 29.90 20.42
C CYS A 875 -2.99 29.20 21.34
N LEU A 876 -3.00 29.55 22.64
CA LEU A 876 -2.16 28.89 23.65
C LEU A 876 -2.52 27.41 23.82
N ALA A 877 -3.81 27.06 23.77
CA ALA A 877 -4.25 25.67 23.81
C ALA A 877 -3.73 24.85 22.63
N ILE A 878 -3.71 25.42 21.41
CA ILE A 878 -3.16 24.77 20.22
C ILE A 878 -1.65 24.55 20.36
N GLU A 879 -0.91 25.55 20.82
CA GLU A 879 0.54 25.44 21.05
C GLU A 879 0.85 24.41 22.16
N SER A 880 0.07 24.40 23.23
CA SER A 880 0.22 23.45 24.34
C SER A 880 -0.08 22.01 23.91
N ALA A 881 -1.15 21.81 23.12
CA ALA A 881 -1.49 20.52 22.55
C ALA A 881 -0.39 19.98 21.63
N ALA A 882 0.26 20.85 20.85
CA ALA A 882 1.36 20.48 19.97
C ALA A 882 2.62 20.07 20.75
N ASN A 883 2.85 20.68 21.92
CA ASN A 883 4.01 20.38 22.77
C ASN A 883 3.83 19.12 23.61
N ALA A 884 2.59 18.79 24.02
CA ALA A 884 2.27 17.66 24.88
C ALA A 884 1.22 16.74 24.24
N SER A 885 1.64 16.00 23.20
CA SER A 885 0.76 15.17 22.35
C SER A 885 0.07 13.99 23.07
N HIS A 886 0.56 13.59 24.25
CA HIS A 886 0.00 12.50 25.04
C HIS A 886 -1.12 12.96 25.99
N ASN A 887 -1.24 14.25 26.27
CA ASN A 887 -2.29 14.78 27.14
C ASN A 887 -3.49 15.25 26.33
N ILE A 888 -4.67 15.23 26.95
CA ILE A 888 -5.90 15.77 26.38
C ILE A 888 -5.98 17.25 26.76
N HIS A 889 -5.98 18.13 25.77
CA HIS A 889 -6.09 19.57 25.97
C HIS A 889 -7.51 20.04 25.71
N ILE A 890 -7.98 20.98 26.51
CA ILE A 890 -9.34 21.50 26.43
C ILE A 890 -9.29 23.02 26.26
N ALA A 891 -9.84 23.51 25.15
CA ALA A 891 -10.09 24.92 24.90
C ALA A 891 -11.56 25.24 25.20
N GLY A 892 -11.81 25.89 26.33
CA GLY A 892 -13.13 26.37 26.74
C GLY A 892 -13.46 27.73 26.11
N LEU A 893 -14.63 27.86 25.50
CA LEU A 893 -15.18 29.13 25.01
C LEU A 893 -16.46 29.45 25.78
N THR A 894 -16.52 30.60 26.44
CA THR A 894 -17.71 31.03 27.19
C THR A 894 -18.37 32.27 26.59
N ASN A 895 -19.63 32.54 26.96
CA ASN A 895 -20.45 33.62 26.41
C ASN A 895 -20.64 33.50 24.87
N VAL A 896 -20.74 32.27 24.35
CA VAL A 896 -20.87 31.98 22.92
C VAL A 896 -22.27 32.34 22.42
N LYS A 897 -22.38 33.31 21.50
CA LYS A 897 -23.64 33.60 20.79
C LYS A 897 -23.78 32.70 19.57
N ALA A 898 -24.91 32.01 19.44
CA ALA A 898 -25.10 31.02 18.38
C ALA A 898 -25.03 31.63 16.97
N THR A 899 -25.50 32.87 16.81
CA THR A 899 -25.43 33.63 15.55
C THR A 899 -24.01 34.00 15.13
N GLY A 900 -23.06 34.11 16.07
CA GLY A 900 -21.66 34.45 15.78
C GLY A 900 -20.78 33.24 15.48
N LEU A 901 -21.20 32.02 15.84
CA LEU A 901 -20.38 30.81 15.68
C LEU A 901 -19.92 30.58 14.24
N LEU A 902 -20.77 30.86 13.25
CA LEU A 902 -20.42 30.70 11.84
C LEU A 902 -19.27 31.65 11.43
N SER A 903 -19.21 32.85 11.99
CA SER A 903 -18.26 33.87 11.55
C SER A 903 -16.84 33.60 12.07
N TYR A 904 -16.70 33.20 13.34
CA TYR A 904 -15.38 32.99 13.94
C TYR A 904 -14.97 31.51 14.11
N PHE A 905 -15.90 30.56 14.24
CA PHE A 905 -15.54 29.16 14.53
C PHE A 905 -15.58 28.25 13.29
N SER A 906 -16.19 28.68 12.18
CA SER A 906 -16.39 27.82 11.00
C SER A 906 -15.10 27.22 10.43
N THR A 907 -13.96 27.91 10.52
CA THR A 907 -12.66 27.39 10.07
C THR A 907 -12.15 26.23 10.94
N PHE A 908 -12.61 26.11 12.18
CA PHE A 908 -12.32 24.99 13.08
C PHE A 908 -13.33 23.84 12.93
N ALA A 909 -14.41 24.03 12.16
CA ALA A 909 -15.44 23.01 11.97
C ALA A 909 -14.94 21.79 11.18
N SER A 910 -13.99 21.97 10.25
CA SER A 910 -13.37 20.85 9.54
C SER A 910 -12.61 19.94 10.50
N TYR A 911 -11.85 20.53 11.43
CA TYR A 911 -11.15 19.80 12.50
C TYR A 911 -12.15 19.06 13.39
N ALA A 912 -13.19 19.74 13.88
CA ALA A 912 -14.20 19.09 14.71
C ALA A 912 -14.95 17.95 13.98
N LYS A 913 -15.05 18.02 12.64
CA LYS A 913 -15.71 17.02 11.79
C LYS A 913 -14.81 15.83 11.45
N ASP A 914 -13.50 16.05 11.39
CA ASP A 914 -12.50 15.05 11.05
C ASP A 914 -11.16 15.36 11.74
N PRO A 915 -11.02 15.10 13.04
CA PRO A 915 -9.87 15.59 13.80
C PRO A 915 -8.54 14.91 13.44
N TYR A 916 -8.56 13.88 12.60
CA TYR A 916 -7.39 13.12 12.19
C TYR A 916 -6.72 13.66 10.91
N GLY A 917 -7.39 14.56 10.17
CA GLY A 917 -6.84 15.21 8.97
C GLY A 917 -5.81 16.32 9.25
N ASP A 918 -5.16 16.85 8.20
CA ASP A 918 -4.22 17.99 8.31
C ASP A 918 -4.99 19.32 8.35
N HIS A 919 -5.45 19.72 9.55
CA HIS A 919 -6.18 20.98 9.75
C HIS A 919 -5.25 22.12 10.11
N ARG A 920 -5.28 23.18 9.30
CA ARG A 920 -4.48 24.37 9.52
C ARG A 920 -5.32 25.64 9.47
N VAL A 921 -5.03 26.56 10.38
CA VAL A 921 -5.61 27.90 10.40
C VAL A 921 -4.50 28.92 10.18
N VAL A 922 -4.71 29.83 9.24
CA VAL A 922 -3.76 30.92 8.98
C VAL A 922 -4.27 32.17 9.68
N ALA A 923 -3.40 32.82 10.45
CA ALA A 923 -3.69 34.10 11.09
C ALA A 923 -2.43 34.97 11.16
N LEU A 924 -2.61 36.28 11.29
CA LEU A 924 -1.52 37.21 11.54
C LEU A 924 -1.12 37.16 13.01
N ASN A 925 0.17 36.91 13.27
CA ASN A 925 0.71 36.89 14.63
C ASN A 925 0.88 38.30 15.22
N GLU A 926 1.45 38.38 16.42
CA GLU A 926 1.70 39.62 17.17
C GLU A 926 2.54 40.66 16.38
N ASN A 927 3.29 40.21 15.36
CA ASN A 927 4.14 41.04 14.49
C ASN A 927 3.54 41.26 13.09
N GLU A 928 2.23 41.04 12.90
CA GLU A 928 1.53 41.11 11.61
C GLU A 928 2.08 40.18 10.52
N LEU A 929 2.78 39.11 10.91
CA LEU A 929 3.25 38.08 9.98
C LEU A 929 2.22 36.97 9.89
N ALA A 930 1.87 36.56 8.67
CA ALA A 930 1.02 35.40 8.45
C ALA A 930 1.71 34.12 8.96
N VAL A 931 1.09 33.47 9.95
CA VAL A 931 1.53 32.21 10.55
C VAL A 931 0.42 31.18 10.36
N SER A 932 0.82 29.95 10.02
CA SER A 932 -0.07 28.81 9.90
C SER A 932 0.03 27.96 11.17
N TYR A 933 -1.09 27.76 11.86
CA TYR A 933 -1.25 26.92 13.03
C TYR A 933 -1.85 25.58 12.63
N TYR A 934 -1.11 24.49 12.88
CA TYR A 934 -1.64 23.13 12.81
C TYR A 934 -2.46 22.83 14.06
N ILE A 935 -3.65 22.25 13.91
CA ILE A 935 -4.51 21.87 15.04
C ILE A 935 -4.23 20.40 15.41
N PRO A 936 -3.63 20.11 16.57
CA PRO A 936 -3.30 18.75 17.00
C PRO A 936 -4.54 17.90 17.33
N GLN A 937 -4.48 16.60 17.08
CA GLN A 937 -5.60 15.64 17.27
C GLN A 937 -6.05 15.49 18.73
N ASN A 938 -5.20 15.89 19.68
CA ASN A 938 -5.40 15.79 21.12
C ASN A 938 -6.07 17.04 21.74
N LEU A 939 -6.71 17.91 20.93
CA LEU A 939 -7.38 19.13 21.37
C LEU A 939 -8.92 19.03 21.28
N TRP A 940 -9.62 19.38 22.35
CA TRP A 940 -11.08 19.46 22.41
C TRP A 940 -11.56 20.89 22.59
N PHE A 941 -12.64 21.25 21.90
CA PHE A 941 -13.33 22.51 22.09
C PHE A 941 -14.59 22.29 22.92
N VAL A 942 -14.76 23.08 23.97
CA VAL A 942 -15.96 23.06 24.81
C VAL A 942 -16.60 24.45 24.79
N LEU A 943 -17.83 24.55 24.31
CA LEU A 943 -18.56 25.80 24.15
C LEU A 943 -19.63 25.94 25.24
N ASN A 944 -19.67 27.06 25.95
CA ASN A 944 -20.81 27.45 26.79
C ASN A 944 -21.61 28.54 26.08
N LEU A 945 -22.88 28.23 25.77
CA LEU A 945 -23.77 29.21 25.14
C LEU A 945 -24.07 30.38 26.11
N ALA A 946 -24.16 31.59 25.57
CA ALA A 946 -24.60 32.74 26.34
C ALA A 946 -26.00 32.51 26.93
N GLU A 947 -26.27 32.98 28.14
CA GLU A 947 -27.51 32.70 28.90
C GLU A 947 -28.82 33.00 28.13
N THR A 948 -28.75 33.92 27.16
CA THR A 948 -29.87 34.31 26.29
C THR A 948 -30.13 33.39 25.10
N GLN A 949 -29.33 32.35 24.89
CA GLN A 949 -29.36 31.47 23.71
C GLN A 949 -29.84 30.07 24.08
N ASN A 950 -30.68 29.48 23.23
CA ASN A 950 -31.10 28.10 23.38
C ASN A 950 -30.23 27.16 22.54
N PRO A 951 -30.12 25.88 22.89
CA PRO A 951 -29.32 24.92 22.12
C PRO A 951 -29.83 24.77 20.68
N SER A 952 -31.12 24.95 20.47
CA SER A 952 -31.79 24.93 19.18
C SER A 952 -31.51 26.15 18.30
N ASP A 953 -30.85 27.18 18.83
CA ASP A 953 -30.38 28.34 18.07
C ASP A 953 -29.00 28.08 17.44
N LEU A 954 -28.37 26.93 17.73
CA LEU A 954 -27.11 26.50 17.13
C LEU A 954 -27.21 26.40 15.60
N PRO A 955 -26.19 26.84 14.84
CA PRO A 955 -26.12 26.60 13.41
C PRO A 955 -26.15 25.10 13.07
N ALA A 956 -26.77 24.74 11.95
CA ALA A 956 -26.88 23.34 11.50
C ALA A 956 -25.52 22.61 11.45
N PHE A 957 -24.46 23.29 11.00
CA PHE A 957 -23.13 22.68 10.94
C PHE A 957 -22.56 22.32 12.32
N VAL A 958 -22.91 23.06 13.37
CA VAL A 958 -22.47 22.80 14.75
C VAL A 958 -23.29 21.67 15.35
N SER A 959 -24.62 21.70 15.16
CA SER A 959 -25.51 20.66 15.70
C SER A 959 -25.22 19.27 15.10
N GLU A 960 -24.73 19.21 13.86
CA GLU A 960 -24.32 17.96 13.22
C GLU A 960 -23.00 17.38 13.76
N ILE A 961 -22.03 18.22 14.18
CA ILE A 961 -20.69 17.75 14.58
C ILE A 961 -20.50 17.70 16.10
N ALA A 962 -21.20 18.55 16.86
CA ALA A 962 -21.04 18.64 18.30
C ALA A 962 -21.90 17.62 19.07
N THR A 963 -21.56 17.41 20.35
CA THR A 963 -22.48 16.84 21.34
C THR A 963 -22.98 17.94 22.28
N VAL A 964 -24.29 18.02 22.51
CA VAL A 964 -24.92 19.06 23.34
C VAL A 964 -25.32 18.46 24.68
N ASN A 965 -24.68 18.90 25.77
CA ASN A 965 -24.84 18.28 27.07
C ASN A 965 -25.16 19.30 28.16
N ALA A 966 -26.04 18.91 29.09
CA ALA A 966 -26.27 19.63 30.32
C ALA A 966 -25.60 18.87 31.47
N PHE A 967 -24.45 19.36 31.94
CA PHE A 967 -23.74 18.79 33.08
C PHE A 967 -24.12 19.57 34.36
N PRO A 968 -25.02 19.08 35.22
CA PRO A 968 -25.30 19.76 36.49
C PRO A 968 -24.04 19.78 37.35
N PHE A 969 -23.70 20.97 37.84
CA PHE A 969 -22.49 21.28 38.59
C PHE A 969 -22.87 21.71 40.01
N ILE A 970 -22.32 21.06 41.05
CA ILE A 970 -22.65 21.35 42.46
C ILE A 970 -21.35 21.48 43.28
N PRO A 971 -21.09 22.65 43.88
CA PRO A 971 -19.99 22.84 44.83
C PRO A 971 -20.14 21.98 46.08
N PHE A 972 -19.04 21.47 46.63
CA PHE A 972 -19.03 20.61 47.81
C PHE A 972 -17.77 20.83 48.67
N ALA A 973 -17.80 20.42 49.95
CA ALA A 973 -16.63 20.52 50.82
C ALA A 973 -15.54 19.51 50.40
N PRO A 974 -14.28 19.93 50.19
CA PRO A 974 -13.24 19.05 49.67
C PRO A 974 -12.93 17.90 50.64
N CYS A 975 -12.82 16.69 50.11
CA CYS A 975 -12.43 15.49 50.87
C CYS A 975 -10.91 15.22 50.72
N LYS A 976 -10.27 14.66 51.75
CA LYS A 976 -8.85 14.25 51.66
C LYS A 976 -8.71 13.05 50.71
N MET A 977 -7.70 13.09 49.84
CA MET A 977 -7.35 11.95 48.99
C MET A 977 -6.57 10.89 49.78
N ASP A 978 -7.11 9.67 49.83
CA ASP A 978 -6.43 8.49 50.39
C ASP A 978 -5.92 7.51 49.32
N ARG A 979 -6.16 7.78 48.02
CA ARG A 979 -5.78 6.89 46.90
C ARG A 979 -4.99 7.66 45.83
N ASN A 980 -4.00 6.99 45.23
CA ASN A 980 -3.28 7.51 44.07
C ASN A 980 -4.16 7.42 42.81
N ILE A 981 -4.50 8.56 42.20
CA ILE A 981 -5.39 8.63 41.04
C ILE A 981 -4.58 8.40 39.76
N LYS A 982 -4.94 7.38 38.99
CA LYS A 982 -4.39 7.16 37.65
C LYS A 982 -5.14 8.05 36.66
N ARG A 983 -4.41 8.83 35.89
CA ARG A 983 -4.97 9.83 34.97
C ARG A 983 -5.09 9.26 33.57
N PHE A 984 -6.00 9.88 32.81
CA PHE A 984 -6.49 9.38 31.55
C PHE A 984 -5.83 10.14 30.39
N THR A 985 -4.90 9.52 29.65
CA THR A 985 -4.14 10.17 28.57
C THR A 985 -4.90 10.15 27.24
N TYR A 986 -4.45 10.92 26.25
CA TYR A 986 -5.01 10.93 24.90
C TYR A 986 -4.88 9.55 24.23
N TYR A 987 -3.68 8.94 24.29
CA TYR A 987 -3.47 7.61 23.71
C TYR A 987 -4.26 6.52 24.45
N GLN A 988 -4.47 6.67 25.77
CA GLN A 988 -5.35 5.78 26.53
C GLN A 988 -6.82 5.93 26.10
N LEU A 989 -7.28 7.16 25.87
CA LEU A 989 -8.64 7.41 25.37
C LEU A 989 -8.84 6.74 24.01
N GLU A 990 -7.93 6.93 23.05
CA GLU A 990 -8.03 6.32 21.72
C GLU A 990 -7.98 4.79 21.81
N TYR A 991 -7.05 4.23 22.61
CA TYR A 991 -6.96 2.78 22.85
C TYR A 991 -8.26 2.20 23.42
N LEU A 992 -8.91 2.90 24.35
CA LEU A 992 -10.19 2.46 24.90
C LEU A 992 -11.31 2.62 23.89
N CYS A 993 -11.33 3.70 23.09
CA CYS A 993 -12.31 3.90 22.03
C CYS A 993 -12.28 2.80 20.97
N GLU A 994 -11.10 2.36 20.55
CA GLU A 994 -10.93 1.25 19.60
C GLU A 994 -11.55 -0.05 20.15
N ARG A 995 -11.33 -0.35 21.44
CA ARG A 995 -11.81 -1.59 22.09
C ARG A 995 -13.27 -1.56 22.55
N MET A 996 -13.91 -0.39 22.57
CA MET A 996 -15.33 -0.28 22.96
C MET A 996 -16.24 -0.90 21.91
N GLU A 997 -15.86 -0.74 20.63
CA GLU A 997 -16.52 -1.31 19.46
C GLU A 997 -16.57 -2.85 19.51
N ASP A 998 -15.77 -3.49 20.36
CA ASP A 998 -15.63 -4.94 20.45
C ASP A 998 -16.40 -5.57 21.62
N ARG A 999 -16.62 -4.79 22.70
CA ARG A 999 -17.00 -5.34 24.02
C ARG A 999 -18.32 -4.82 24.61
N PHE A 1000 -18.81 -3.67 24.16
CA PHE A 1000 -19.95 -2.98 24.80
C PHE A 1000 -21.03 -2.62 23.77
N PHE A 1001 -21.60 -3.65 23.12
CA PHE A 1001 -22.73 -3.49 22.22
C PHE A 1001 -24.04 -3.29 22.96
N ILE A 1002 -24.79 -2.25 22.60
CA ILE A 1002 -26.23 -2.21 22.88
C ILE A 1002 -26.91 -3.27 22.01
N SER A 1003 -27.84 -4.02 22.60
CA SER A 1003 -28.70 -4.97 21.90
C SER A 1003 -29.36 -4.42 20.62
N GLU A 1004 -29.41 -5.23 19.56
CA GLU A 1004 -30.04 -4.89 18.26
C GLU A 1004 -31.50 -4.40 18.44
N ASN A 1005 -32.25 -4.98 19.38
CA ASN A 1005 -33.60 -4.56 19.71
C ASN A 1005 -33.69 -3.10 20.22
N THR A 1006 -32.63 -2.63 20.86
CA THR A 1006 -32.53 -1.27 21.38
C THR A 1006 -32.10 -0.31 20.27
N TRP A 1007 -31.21 -0.72 19.36
CA TRP A 1007 -30.88 0.06 18.15
C TRP A 1007 -32.06 0.25 17.20
N LYS A 1008 -32.91 -0.77 17.03
CA LYS A 1008 -34.17 -0.66 16.26
C LYS A 1008 -35.10 0.45 16.74
N LYS A 1009 -34.94 0.94 17.97
CA LYS A 1009 -35.68 2.11 18.48
C LYS A 1009 -35.23 3.42 17.80
N VAL A 1010 -33.95 3.54 17.44
CA VAL A 1010 -33.42 4.69 16.70
C VAL A 1010 -33.95 4.69 15.27
N ASP A 1011 -33.99 3.54 14.60
CA ASP A 1011 -34.60 3.42 13.25
C ASP A 1011 -36.08 3.81 13.26
N LYS A 1012 -36.82 3.37 14.29
CA LYS A 1012 -38.23 3.75 14.49
C LYS A 1012 -38.37 5.25 14.74
N LEU A 1013 -37.45 5.86 15.48
CA LEU A 1013 -37.42 7.30 15.73
C LEU A 1013 -37.18 8.07 14.42
N GLU A 1014 -36.15 7.68 13.65
CA GLU A 1014 -35.86 8.27 12.34
C GLU A 1014 -37.05 8.14 11.39
N HIS A 1015 -37.68 6.97 11.32
CA HIS A 1015 -38.85 6.73 10.47
C HIS A 1015 -40.07 7.58 10.89
N THR A 1016 -40.29 7.72 12.19
CA THR A 1016 -41.39 8.55 12.72
C THR A 1016 -41.17 10.03 12.41
N ILE A 1017 -39.93 10.51 12.49
CA ILE A 1017 -39.59 11.90 12.18
C ILE A 1017 -39.59 12.15 10.66
N SER A 1018 -39.09 11.19 9.86
CA SER A 1018 -39.13 11.23 8.39
C SER A 1018 -40.55 11.35 7.83
N GLY A 1019 -41.56 10.87 8.57
CA GLY A 1019 -42.97 11.04 8.20
C GLY A 1019 -43.49 12.48 8.35
N ILE A 1020 -42.68 13.38 8.90
CA ILE A 1020 -43.05 14.75 9.28
C ILE A 1020 -42.21 15.76 8.48
N ASP A 1021 -40.90 15.53 8.37
CA ASP A 1021 -39.94 16.33 7.60
C ASP A 1021 -38.80 15.42 7.12
N ASP A 1022 -38.06 15.77 6.06
CA ASP A 1022 -36.99 14.91 5.44
C ASP A 1022 -35.70 14.91 6.28
N PHE A 1023 -35.84 14.64 7.57
CA PHE A 1023 -34.72 14.47 8.49
C PHE A 1023 -34.19 13.03 8.40
N LYS A 1024 -32.88 12.91 8.16
CA LYS A 1024 -32.18 11.63 8.13
C LYS A 1024 -30.95 11.67 9.02
N ILE A 1025 -30.70 10.56 9.72
CA ILE A 1025 -29.51 10.40 10.53
C ILE A 1025 -28.35 10.07 9.60
N THR A 1026 -27.40 10.98 9.48
CA THR A 1026 -26.22 10.77 8.64
C THR A 1026 -25.29 9.69 9.23
N ASN A 1027 -24.45 9.08 8.39
CA ASN A 1027 -23.46 8.08 8.84
C ASN A 1027 -22.55 8.60 9.98
N LYS A 1028 -22.26 9.91 10.00
CA LYS A 1028 -21.45 10.53 11.06
C LYS A 1028 -22.21 10.68 12.37
N MET A 1029 -23.51 10.97 12.31
CA MET A 1029 -24.37 11.02 13.50
C MET A 1029 -24.55 9.62 14.09
N TRP A 1030 -24.70 8.60 13.22
CA TRP A 1030 -24.71 7.20 13.63
C TRP A 1030 -23.42 6.78 14.36
N LEU A 1031 -22.24 7.08 13.79
CA LEU A 1031 -20.97 6.77 14.44
C LEU A 1031 -20.79 7.48 15.78
N ALA A 1032 -21.21 8.75 15.86
CA ALA A 1032 -21.16 9.50 17.12
C ALA A 1032 -22.11 8.94 18.18
N LEU A 1033 -23.31 8.48 17.78
CA LEU A 1033 -24.26 7.80 18.68
C LEU A 1033 -23.66 6.52 19.23
N GLU A 1034 -23.09 5.69 18.37
CA GLU A 1034 -22.48 4.40 18.73
C GLU A 1034 -21.29 4.59 19.68
N ARG A 1035 -20.39 5.53 19.39
CA ARG A 1035 -19.27 5.85 20.29
C ARG A 1035 -19.75 6.39 21.63
N TYR A 1036 -20.76 7.26 21.62
CA TYR A 1036 -21.32 7.82 22.85
C TYR A 1036 -21.96 6.74 23.71
N THR A 1037 -22.80 5.88 23.13
CA THR A 1037 -23.49 4.83 23.87
C THR A 1037 -22.51 3.79 24.41
N SER A 1038 -21.54 3.38 23.61
CA SER A 1038 -20.52 2.39 24.01
C SER A 1038 -19.66 2.93 25.16
N ALA A 1039 -19.25 4.21 25.10
CA ALA A 1039 -18.55 4.87 26.21
C ALA A 1039 -19.38 4.96 27.49
N TYR A 1040 -20.67 5.26 27.34
CA TYR A 1040 -21.57 5.35 28.48
C TYR A 1040 -21.75 3.99 29.17
N VAL A 1041 -21.95 2.92 28.39
CA VAL A 1041 -22.08 1.55 28.90
C VAL A 1041 -20.76 1.06 29.49
N SER A 1042 -19.63 1.31 28.82
CA SER A 1042 -18.28 0.95 29.31
C SER A 1042 -17.93 1.66 30.63
N ALA A 1043 -18.48 2.85 30.87
CA ALA A 1043 -18.40 3.55 32.15
C ALA A 1043 -19.39 3.01 33.22
N GLY A 1044 -20.05 1.88 32.98
CA GLY A 1044 -20.99 1.22 33.89
C GLY A 1044 -22.43 1.75 33.82
N GLY A 1045 -22.85 2.29 32.67
CA GLY A 1045 -24.23 2.73 32.42
C GLY A 1045 -25.16 1.61 31.94
N ASP A 1046 -26.47 1.78 32.15
CA ASP A 1046 -27.51 0.89 31.57
C ASP A 1046 -27.74 1.22 30.08
N GLU A 1047 -27.98 0.20 29.25
CA GLU A 1047 -28.17 0.33 27.80
C GLU A 1047 -29.30 1.31 27.41
N ASN A 1048 -30.44 1.27 28.10
CA ASN A 1048 -31.57 2.14 27.76
C ASN A 1048 -31.30 3.60 28.15
N ASN A 1049 -30.62 3.80 29.27
CA ASN A 1049 -30.18 5.13 29.69
C ASN A 1049 -29.08 5.66 28.77
N ALA A 1050 -28.14 4.82 28.34
CA ALA A 1050 -27.09 5.18 27.40
C ALA A 1050 -27.67 5.72 26.10
N LEU A 1051 -28.71 5.04 25.57
CA LEU A 1051 -29.37 5.46 24.34
C LEU A 1051 -30.17 6.76 24.51
N ASP A 1052 -30.91 6.94 25.60
CA ASP A 1052 -31.59 8.22 25.89
C ASP A 1052 -30.59 9.39 25.99
N GLU A 1053 -29.47 9.18 26.67
CA GLU A 1053 -28.44 10.21 26.81
C GLU A 1053 -27.76 10.53 25.47
N ALA A 1054 -27.51 9.51 24.63
CA ALA A 1054 -26.94 9.71 23.30
C ALA A 1054 -27.92 10.47 22.37
N ILE A 1055 -29.21 10.13 22.41
CA ILE A 1055 -30.25 10.82 21.65
C ILE A 1055 -30.36 12.27 22.11
N ALA A 1056 -30.43 12.49 23.43
CA ALA A 1056 -30.45 13.83 24.02
C ALA A 1056 -29.23 14.65 23.59
N ALA A 1057 -28.04 14.05 23.61
CA ALA A 1057 -26.80 14.74 23.32
C ALA A 1057 -26.57 14.99 21.82
N LYS A 1058 -27.05 14.11 20.94
CA LYS A 1058 -26.67 14.13 19.51
C LYS A 1058 -27.81 14.37 18.54
N LEU A 1059 -29.04 13.94 18.85
CA LEU A 1059 -30.15 13.95 17.89
C LEU A 1059 -31.19 15.04 18.17
N ILE A 1060 -31.50 15.33 19.43
CA ILE A 1060 -32.60 16.24 19.75
C ILE A 1060 -32.42 17.64 19.15
N VAL A 1061 -31.21 18.20 19.24
CA VAL A 1061 -30.95 19.54 18.70
C VAL A 1061 -31.10 19.59 17.17
N PRO A 1062 -30.46 18.70 16.38
CA PRO A 1062 -30.72 18.61 14.93
C PRO A 1062 -32.18 18.38 14.57
N ILE A 1063 -32.89 17.48 15.26
CA ILE A 1063 -34.30 17.16 15.01
C ILE A 1063 -35.17 18.40 15.23
N VAL A 1064 -35.04 19.07 16.38
CA VAL A 1064 -35.81 20.28 16.69
C VAL A 1064 -35.46 21.41 15.73
N SER A 1065 -34.18 21.54 15.35
CA SER A 1065 -33.72 22.55 14.39
C SER A 1065 -34.35 22.35 13.00
N ALA A 1066 -34.37 21.12 12.49
CA ALA A 1066 -35.02 20.78 11.22
C ALA A 1066 -36.53 21.10 11.27
N LEU A 1067 -37.21 20.61 12.31
CA LEU A 1067 -38.67 20.69 12.43
C LEU A 1067 -39.19 22.12 12.69
N ARG A 1068 -38.36 23.04 13.18
CA ARG A 1068 -38.70 24.48 13.33
C ARG A 1068 -39.09 25.14 12.02
N THR A 1069 -38.66 24.61 10.87
CA THR A 1069 -39.02 25.14 9.55
C THR A 1069 -40.39 24.65 9.07
N SER A 1070 -40.95 23.62 9.70
CA SER A 1070 -42.26 23.04 9.34
C SER A 1070 -43.39 23.66 10.18
N GLN A 1071 -44.48 24.11 9.53
CA GLN A 1071 -45.63 24.71 10.23
C GLN A 1071 -46.51 23.69 10.98
N SER A 1072 -46.31 22.39 10.75
CA SER A 1072 -47.20 21.29 11.17
C SER A 1072 -46.80 20.61 12.48
N PHE A 1073 -45.79 21.12 13.21
CA PHE A 1073 -45.10 20.32 14.21
C PHE A 1073 -44.95 20.99 15.58
N SER A 1074 -45.19 20.23 16.66
CA SER A 1074 -45.10 20.69 18.06
C SER A 1074 -44.10 19.84 18.87
N ASN A 1075 -43.46 20.44 19.88
CA ASN A 1075 -42.57 19.72 20.82
C ASN A 1075 -43.28 18.55 21.53
N THR A 1076 -44.61 18.61 21.64
CA THR A 1076 -45.47 17.56 22.17
C THR A 1076 -45.39 16.30 21.30
N ASN A 1077 -45.29 16.44 19.97
CA ASN A 1077 -45.23 15.32 19.03
C ASN A 1077 -43.91 14.53 19.16
N ILE A 1078 -42.74 15.19 19.29
CA ILE A 1078 -41.45 14.48 19.54
C ILE A 1078 -41.54 13.75 20.88
N SER A 1079 -42.07 14.43 21.89
CA SER A 1079 -42.17 13.88 23.25
C SER A 1079 -43.05 12.64 23.29
N GLU A 1080 -44.18 12.63 22.57
CA GLU A 1080 -45.05 11.47 22.44
C GLU A 1080 -44.41 10.33 21.63
N ALA A 1081 -43.73 10.65 20.52
CA ALA A 1081 -43.01 9.66 19.72
C ALA A 1081 -41.90 8.97 20.53
N LEU A 1082 -41.09 9.73 21.27
CA LEU A 1082 -40.05 9.17 22.14
C LEU A 1082 -40.66 8.28 23.24
N LYS A 1083 -41.73 8.73 23.90
CA LYS A 1083 -42.42 7.94 24.93
C LYS A 1083 -43.00 6.64 24.36
N ALA A 1084 -43.55 6.68 23.14
CA ALA A 1084 -44.10 5.51 22.47
C ALA A 1084 -43.02 4.49 22.07
N ILE A 1085 -41.84 4.97 21.66
CA ILE A 1085 -40.74 4.13 21.15
C ILE A 1085 -39.87 3.57 22.29
N PHE A 1086 -39.55 4.38 23.29
CA PHE A 1086 -38.58 4.05 24.34
C PHE A 1086 -39.20 3.76 25.72
N GLY A 1087 -40.48 4.13 25.90
CA GLY A 1087 -41.19 4.01 27.17
C GLY A 1087 -40.97 5.21 28.10
N ASN A 1088 -41.95 5.50 28.96
CA ASN A 1088 -41.94 6.69 29.82
C ASN A 1088 -40.74 6.79 30.79
N SER A 1089 -40.18 5.66 31.22
CA SER A 1089 -39.07 5.64 32.17
C SER A 1089 -37.70 5.89 31.53
N ASN A 1090 -37.57 5.77 30.20
CA ASN A 1090 -36.29 5.69 29.50
C ASN A 1090 -36.08 6.85 28.49
N VAL A 1091 -36.70 8.02 28.73
CA VAL A 1091 -36.62 9.20 27.84
C VAL A 1091 -36.41 10.52 28.60
N ASN A 1092 -36.03 10.43 29.88
CA ASN A 1092 -36.02 11.59 30.77
C ASN A 1092 -35.02 12.66 30.32
N SER A 1093 -33.87 12.27 29.80
CA SER A 1093 -32.83 13.19 29.34
C SER A 1093 -33.20 13.80 28.00
N SER A 1094 -33.77 13.02 27.08
CA SER A 1094 -34.31 13.55 25.83
C SER A 1094 -35.45 14.54 26.06
N LEU A 1095 -36.39 14.27 26.97
CA LEU A 1095 -37.49 15.19 27.31
C LEU A 1095 -36.98 16.49 27.93
N LYS A 1096 -35.95 16.42 28.79
CA LYS A 1096 -35.30 17.62 29.34
C LYS A 1096 -34.63 18.45 28.24
N MET A 1097 -33.92 17.80 27.32
CA MET A 1097 -33.27 18.49 26.20
C MET A 1097 -34.30 19.13 25.26
N ILE A 1098 -35.42 18.46 24.96
CA ILE A 1098 -36.54 19.04 24.19
C ILE A 1098 -37.07 20.28 24.89
N THR A 1099 -37.23 20.23 26.22
CA THR A 1099 -37.68 21.38 27.01
C THR A 1099 -36.68 22.54 26.92
N GLN A 1100 -35.38 22.27 27.00
CA GLN A 1100 -34.32 23.28 26.84
C GLN A 1100 -34.23 23.84 25.41
N CYS A 1101 -34.58 23.05 24.40
CA CYS A 1101 -34.63 23.49 23.01
C CYS A 1101 -35.88 24.33 22.69
N GLY A 1102 -36.93 24.23 23.51
CA GLY A 1102 -38.18 24.96 23.36
C GLY A 1102 -38.09 26.37 23.93
N ARG A 1103 -38.58 27.36 23.17
CA ARG A 1103 -39.01 28.61 23.81
C ARG A 1103 -40.19 28.27 24.72
N GLN A 1104 -40.08 28.55 26.02
CA GLN A 1104 -41.27 28.99 26.73
C GLN A 1104 -41.72 30.29 26.05
N GLN A 1105 -42.75 30.20 25.22
CA GLN A 1105 -43.64 31.34 25.07
C GLN A 1105 -45.01 30.92 25.63
N PRO A 1106 -45.69 31.87 26.30
CA PRO A 1106 -46.63 31.63 27.40
C PRO A 1106 -47.93 30.95 27.00
#